data_AF-A0A396BKD1-F1
#
_entry.id   AF-A0A396BKD1-F1
#
_cell.length_a   1.000
_cell.length_b   1.000
_cell.length_c   1.000
_cell.angle_alpha   90.00
_cell.angle_beta   90.00
_cell.angle_gamma   90.00
#
_symmetry.space_group_name_H-M   'P 1'
#
loop_
_entity.id
_entity.type
_entity.pdbx_description
1 polymer ?
#
loop_
_entity_poly.entity_id
_entity_poly.type
_entity_poly.pdbx_seq_one_letter_code
_entity_poly.pdbx_strand_id
1 'polypeptide(L)'
;MQKILLLIASLFYFNFILAENEIKSWQGIHETPLSCLEQQFAEPPVEFANHVIWGWEGKMDKKTICNDLDSIKKKGFRAVIFEAGYKLPFKYLSEEWFKAIRTGVLEAKKRGMKVWIIDEGKYPSGFAGGKFSQERPDLRMQALVIGDTIQIKRGEVMTNHKIAPEIISAVAVSTSGAPNRTVAINNGEISFNAGLDDWKVLLVKSDFRTAVTRAVNNPNGGKDATNSLCDYLNPIAVQQFIDWTHKQYKKYLGKELGTTVLGFRGDEPDYAHLPWTPSIVQTFKETKGYDPTPYLASFFTASPTIQEQRVKADYWDVWSSLFATHFFKLQADWCAANGVAHITHLNKEHEMPACVKAEGDYFRNLSKVQIPGVDAIWNQIWPGTLNDFPKLASSVAHVYGKPRAFSESFAAYHISPTIPQAKFVVDHQIARGINFFEFMFWLAGSKHRNWMSDPGMKGLNEYTNRTTYLMSQGKPGARIAMYYPTSTMWLGNNEVYKDIVALTQQLLTHQRDFDYINDDAFTEALTIGPGYLENKSGQRYETLVIPSSDVLSASAWKVIETFSSRGGKVLFWGRKPASFIDKSFTAPGSLSDLTNSRIEPSTRWTAHVSSSLPEPEMKIISPDNDSIRYTRRVMPDGDLYFIFNEGNKATEFTADFDKVGVAKEWNATDGTLQPINATIVNNRTRLTIKLEAWESKLISIGKSNREYNIKEYGVKGNGYSETATLQRIINEAVHNGGGTIVIPAGEYLSGALFFPRGVDLRIEKNAKLISTVDPNEFPVIPTRFEGIEKRWRCAFLNFDHSDGVKVYGEGVIDGKGVEWKKIPFGNSGRPRLLCFTDCPGGKISGLKMINQASWCLHVLYTNGFTIDGIDIRALEYIPSSDGIDIDSSNDILITSTRIEAHDDCISIKSGRDEDGRRVGRPSENILIENCHFAYGHGGVAMGSEISGGIRNVTIRSCLMDNENWSPLRFKSQPSRGGTVENITFEDITIKGARSIFDINMEWRMVPPLSPAHYPLTCLRNIHFKNINGEAQSAGTMYGFKEAPFGNDTFFFENCHIKAQKGLSISNVANVNFKGLELEIKEGEKIYERSANKDK
;
A
#
# COMPACT_ATOMS: atom_id res chain seq x y z
N MET A 1 -16.59 -35.25 34.20
CA MET A 1 -17.07 -34.56 32.98
C MET A 1 -16.31 -33.26 32.70
N GLN A 2 -16.19 -32.32 33.64
CA GLN A 2 -15.47 -31.03 33.45
C GLN A 2 -13.99 -31.15 33.01
N LYS A 3 -13.23 -32.12 33.56
CA LYS A 3 -11.82 -32.35 33.12
C LYS A 3 -11.70 -32.97 31.72
N ILE A 4 -12.72 -33.69 31.26
CA ILE A 4 -12.76 -34.27 29.91
C ILE A 4 -13.23 -33.22 28.90
N LEU A 5 -14.15 -32.33 29.28
CA LEU A 5 -14.53 -31.16 28.47
C LEU A 5 -13.40 -30.14 28.32
N LEU A 6 -12.54 -29.94 29.33
CA LEU A 6 -11.34 -29.10 29.21
C LEU A 6 -10.26 -29.74 28.33
N LEU A 7 -10.14 -31.07 28.34
CA LEU A 7 -9.21 -31.80 27.45
C LEU A 7 -9.71 -31.80 25.99
N ILE A 8 -11.03 -31.96 25.79
CA ILE A 8 -11.65 -31.91 24.46
C ILE A 8 -11.66 -30.47 23.93
N ALA A 9 -11.91 -29.45 24.76
CA ALA A 9 -11.82 -28.05 24.35
C ALA A 9 -10.38 -27.64 24.01
N SER A 10 -9.37 -28.16 24.71
CA SER A 10 -7.96 -27.94 24.36
C SER A 10 -7.54 -28.73 23.12
N LEU A 11 -8.07 -29.93 22.88
CA LEU A 11 -7.88 -30.69 21.64
C LEU A 11 -8.62 -30.07 20.44
N PHE A 12 -9.78 -29.43 20.63
CA PHE A 12 -10.49 -28.70 19.57
C PHE A 12 -9.84 -27.33 19.29
N TYR A 13 -9.29 -26.65 20.30
CA TYR A 13 -8.46 -25.44 20.09
C TYR A 13 -7.11 -25.75 19.45
N PHE A 14 -6.49 -26.91 19.76
CA PHE A 14 -5.27 -27.36 19.08
C PHE A 14 -5.54 -27.82 17.64
N ASN A 15 -6.68 -28.47 17.37
CA ASN A 15 -6.99 -28.97 16.02
C ASN A 15 -7.56 -27.91 15.08
N PHE A 16 -8.08 -26.77 15.57
CA PHE A 16 -8.42 -25.63 14.70
C PHE A 16 -7.21 -24.77 14.32
N ILE A 17 -6.05 -24.96 14.96
CA ILE A 17 -4.76 -24.34 14.59
C ILE A 17 -3.91 -25.30 13.72
N LEU A 18 -4.30 -26.57 13.59
CA LEU A 18 -3.57 -27.61 12.85
C LEU A 18 -4.45 -28.33 11.81
N ALA A 19 -5.37 -27.62 11.15
CA ALA A 19 -5.54 -27.94 9.74
C ALA A 19 -4.22 -27.54 9.08
N GLU A 20 -3.43 -28.50 8.59
CA GLU A 20 -2.24 -28.29 7.74
C GLU A 20 -2.66 -27.59 6.43
N ASN A 21 -3.16 -26.37 6.49
CA ASN A 21 -3.10 -25.45 5.38
C ASN A 21 -1.63 -25.02 5.32
N GLU A 22 -0.86 -25.67 4.44
CA GLU A 22 0.53 -25.33 4.20
C GLU A 22 0.69 -23.83 3.97
N ILE A 23 1.56 -23.18 4.76
CA ILE A 23 1.79 -21.74 4.67
C ILE A 23 2.40 -21.42 3.30
N LYS A 24 1.68 -20.69 2.47
CA LYS A 24 2.19 -20.18 1.19
C LYS A 24 2.90 -18.86 1.42
N SER A 25 4.21 -18.91 1.67
CA SER A 25 5.00 -17.73 2.07
C SER A 25 5.01 -16.57 1.06
N TRP A 26 4.53 -16.81 -0.17
CA TRP A 26 4.42 -15.84 -1.26
C TRP A 26 2.99 -15.31 -1.51
N GLN A 27 1.98 -15.79 -0.78
CA GLN A 27 0.59 -15.39 -0.98
C GLN A 27 0.11 -14.42 0.11
N GLY A 28 -0.26 -13.21 -0.30
CA GLY A 28 -0.84 -12.18 0.58
C GLY A 28 0.16 -11.61 1.58
N ILE A 29 -0.15 -10.44 2.12
CA ILE A 29 0.61 -9.88 3.25
C ILE A 29 0.24 -10.64 4.52
N HIS A 30 1.24 -11.19 5.20
CA HIS A 30 1.05 -11.94 6.44
C HIS A 30 1.01 -10.99 7.63
N GLU A 31 -0.17 -10.56 8.06
CA GLU A 31 -0.35 -9.65 9.21
C GLU A 31 -0.32 -10.40 10.55
N THR A 32 0.76 -11.15 10.80
CA THR A 32 0.94 -11.90 12.06
C THR A 32 1.31 -10.95 13.21
N PRO A 33 0.59 -10.96 14.35
CA PRO A 33 0.96 -10.17 15.53
C PRO A 33 2.35 -10.53 16.07
N LEU A 34 3.10 -9.54 16.57
CA LEU A 34 4.40 -9.70 17.24
C LEU A 34 4.34 -10.80 18.30
N SER A 35 3.30 -10.77 19.15
CA SER A 35 3.09 -11.76 20.21
C SER A 35 3.05 -13.22 19.72
N CYS A 36 2.58 -13.46 18.49
CA CYS A 36 2.61 -14.79 17.87
C CYS A 36 4.01 -15.10 17.30
N LEU A 37 4.67 -14.11 16.69
CA LEU A 37 6.02 -14.26 16.15
C LEU A 37 7.07 -14.55 17.25
N GLU A 38 6.88 -14.03 18.46
CA GLU A 38 7.76 -14.30 19.61
C GLU A 38 7.90 -15.81 19.86
N GLN A 39 6.81 -16.57 19.69
CA GLN A 39 6.77 -18.02 19.92
C GLN A 39 7.49 -18.81 18.81
N GLN A 40 7.59 -18.24 17.62
CA GLN A 40 8.15 -18.89 16.42
C GLN A 40 9.54 -18.36 16.05
N PHE A 41 10.04 -17.34 16.76
CA PHE A 41 11.27 -16.65 16.40
C PHE A 41 12.51 -17.55 16.42
N ALA A 42 12.62 -18.41 17.43
CA ALA A 42 13.77 -19.30 17.58
C ALA A 42 13.90 -20.26 16.38
N GLU A 43 12.77 -20.75 15.85
CA GLU A 43 12.68 -21.68 14.73
C GLU A 43 11.58 -21.26 13.73
N PRO A 44 11.89 -20.39 12.76
CA PRO A 44 10.93 -19.96 11.74
C PRO A 44 10.37 -21.12 10.91
N PRO A 45 9.19 -20.98 10.28
CA PRO A 45 8.68 -21.97 9.34
C PRO A 45 9.62 -22.17 8.14
N VAL A 46 9.72 -23.42 7.66
CA VAL A 46 10.70 -23.81 6.61
C VAL A 46 10.41 -23.13 5.26
N GLU A 47 9.15 -22.79 5.01
CA GLU A 47 8.65 -22.10 3.82
C GLU A 47 9.21 -20.67 3.66
N PHE A 48 9.81 -20.12 4.73
CA PHE A 48 10.44 -18.81 4.70
C PHE A 48 11.96 -18.85 4.54
N ALA A 49 12.56 -20.03 4.57
CA ALA A 49 14.00 -20.16 4.64
C ALA A 49 14.70 -19.69 3.36
N ASN A 50 15.91 -19.14 3.50
CA ASN A 50 16.78 -18.86 2.37
C ASN A 50 17.25 -20.16 1.70
N HIS A 51 17.62 -20.05 0.43
CA HIS A 51 17.99 -21.19 -0.40
C HIS A 51 19.47 -21.21 -0.72
N VAL A 52 19.93 -22.38 -1.12
CA VAL A 52 21.19 -22.55 -1.84
C VAL A 52 20.89 -23.16 -3.20
N ILE A 53 21.51 -22.65 -4.26
CA ILE A 53 21.50 -23.35 -5.54
C ILE A 53 22.35 -24.62 -5.41
N TRP A 54 21.86 -25.72 -5.97
CA TRP A 54 22.55 -26.99 -6.00
C TRP A 54 22.71 -27.45 -7.44
N GLY A 55 23.93 -27.27 -7.95
CA GLY A 55 24.33 -27.67 -9.30
C GLY A 55 24.58 -29.15 -9.40
N TRP A 56 23.71 -29.85 -10.11
CA TRP A 56 23.80 -31.29 -10.33
C TRP A 56 24.81 -31.60 -11.43
N GLU A 57 25.95 -32.16 -11.07
CA GLU A 57 27.02 -32.55 -12.00
C GLU A 57 27.49 -33.99 -11.70
N GLY A 58 27.87 -34.73 -12.75
CA GLY A 58 28.35 -36.11 -12.63
C GLY A 58 27.24 -37.11 -12.29
N LYS A 59 27.60 -38.22 -11.62
CA LYS A 59 26.79 -39.46 -11.54
C LYS A 59 25.41 -39.32 -10.89
N MET A 60 25.13 -38.26 -10.11
CA MET A 60 23.85 -37.94 -9.45
C MET A 60 22.96 -39.14 -9.06
N ASP A 61 23.56 -40.14 -8.43
CA ASP A 61 22.82 -41.28 -7.88
C ASP A 61 22.21 -40.93 -6.52
N LYS A 62 21.31 -41.79 -6.03
CA LYS A 62 20.61 -41.58 -4.76
C LYS A 62 21.59 -41.36 -3.59
N LYS A 63 22.75 -42.01 -3.59
CA LYS A 63 23.75 -41.88 -2.52
C LYS A 63 24.35 -40.48 -2.52
N THR A 64 24.73 -39.96 -3.69
CA THR A 64 25.22 -38.58 -3.84
C THR A 64 24.15 -37.58 -3.41
N ILE A 65 22.91 -37.74 -3.88
CA ILE A 65 21.77 -36.88 -3.53
C ILE A 65 21.59 -36.81 -2.00
N CYS A 66 21.57 -37.96 -1.32
CA CYS A 66 21.44 -38.01 0.13
C CYS A 66 22.61 -37.30 0.84
N ASN A 67 23.85 -37.59 0.43
CA ASN A 67 25.04 -37.01 1.07
C ASN A 67 25.10 -35.49 0.93
N ASP A 68 24.74 -34.97 -0.24
CA ASP A 68 24.73 -33.53 -0.51
C ASP A 68 23.64 -32.85 0.31
N LEU A 69 22.41 -33.39 0.31
CA LEU A 69 21.31 -32.85 1.12
C LEU A 69 21.64 -32.85 2.63
N ASP A 70 22.27 -33.92 3.13
CA ASP A 70 22.71 -34.00 4.52
C ASP A 70 23.80 -32.95 4.83
N SER A 71 24.71 -32.70 3.88
CA SER A 71 25.78 -31.71 4.01
C SER A 71 25.26 -30.27 3.96
N ILE A 72 24.35 -29.99 3.02
CA ILE A 72 23.65 -28.70 2.87
C ILE A 72 22.86 -28.39 4.14
N LYS A 73 22.06 -29.36 4.62
CA LYS A 73 21.29 -29.21 5.86
C LYS A 73 22.18 -28.97 7.08
N LYS A 74 23.33 -29.64 7.17
CA LYS A 74 24.31 -29.41 8.24
C LYS A 74 24.87 -27.97 8.25
N LYS A 75 24.84 -27.28 7.11
CA LYS A 75 25.21 -25.86 6.97
C LYS A 75 24.07 -24.88 7.22
N GLY A 76 22.91 -25.35 7.69
CA GLY A 76 21.78 -24.51 8.11
C GLY A 76 20.81 -24.15 6.99
N PHE A 77 21.08 -24.54 5.75
CA PHE A 77 20.11 -24.40 4.67
C PHE A 77 18.94 -25.36 4.87
N ARG A 78 17.73 -24.84 4.69
CA ARG A 78 16.49 -25.60 4.85
C ARG A 78 15.71 -25.76 3.54
N ALA A 79 16.23 -25.17 2.48
CA ALA A 79 15.68 -25.27 1.14
C ALA A 79 16.80 -25.22 0.09
N VAL A 80 16.55 -25.88 -1.05
CA VAL A 80 17.50 -26.05 -2.14
C VAL A 80 16.85 -25.73 -3.47
N ILE A 81 17.64 -25.23 -4.42
CA ILE A 81 17.21 -25.02 -5.81
C ILE A 81 17.97 -26.00 -6.69
N PHE A 82 17.26 -26.82 -7.45
CA PHE A 82 17.89 -27.76 -8.38
C PHE A 82 18.27 -27.04 -9.69
N GLU A 83 19.57 -27.03 -10.01
CA GLU A 83 20.10 -26.58 -11.30
C GLU A 83 20.73 -27.78 -12.04
N ALA A 84 20.45 -27.92 -13.33
CA ALA A 84 21.16 -28.86 -14.19
C ALA A 84 22.60 -28.38 -14.45
N GLY A 85 23.59 -29.16 -14.05
CA GLY A 85 25.01 -28.93 -14.34
C GLY A 85 25.54 -29.82 -15.46
N TYR A 86 26.81 -29.62 -15.81
CA TYR A 86 27.45 -30.36 -16.91
C TYR A 86 27.69 -31.84 -16.55
N LYS A 87 27.99 -32.67 -17.57
CA LYS A 87 28.41 -34.08 -17.40
C LYS A 87 27.44 -34.97 -16.62
N LEU A 88 26.15 -34.65 -16.66
CA LEU A 88 25.10 -35.53 -16.15
C LEU A 88 25.02 -36.83 -16.97
N PRO A 89 24.64 -37.98 -16.37
CA PRO A 89 24.48 -39.24 -17.08
C PRO A 89 23.23 -39.28 -17.97
N PHE A 90 22.43 -38.21 -17.96
CA PHE A 90 21.20 -38.03 -18.73
C PHE A 90 21.10 -36.60 -19.26
N LYS A 91 20.42 -36.43 -20.39
CA LYS A 91 20.18 -35.11 -21.01
C LYS A 91 19.15 -34.32 -20.20
N TYR A 92 19.30 -33.00 -20.08
CA TYR A 92 18.26 -32.15 -19.47
C TYR A 92 16.94 -32.28 -20.25
N LEU A 93 15.81 -32.32 -19.52
CA LEU A 93 14.44 -32.64 -20.01
C LEU A 93 14.23 -34.06 -20.58
N SER A 94 15.15 -35.00 -20.37
CA SER A 94 14.90 -36.43 -20.62
C SER A 94 13.99 -37.05 -19.55
N GLU A 95 13.43 -38.24 -19.82
CA GLU A 95 12.68 -39.01 -18.82
C GLU A 95 13.55 -39.33 -17.58
N GLU A 96 14.82 -39.65 -17.80
CA GLU A 96 15.80 -39.92 -16.75
C GLU A 96 16.06 -38.69 -15.88
N TRP A 97 16.16 -37.49 -16.47
CA TRP A 97 16.27 -36.21 -15.73
C TRP A 97 15.11 -36.04 -14.76
N PHE A 98 13.87 -36.18 -15.24
CA PHE A 98 12.70 -36.00 -14.38
C PHE A 98 12.57 -37.07 -13.29
N LYS A 99 12.96 -38.32 -13.57
CA LYS A 99 13.04 -39.40 -12.55
C LYS A 99 14.08 -39.06 -11.48
N ALA A 100 15.23 -38.51 -11.87
CA ALA A 100 16.27 -38.08 -10.94
C ALA A 100 15.78 -36.91 -10.06
N ILE A 101 15.14 -35.90 -10.66
CA ILE A 101 14.54 -34.76 -9.92
C ILE A 101 13.50 -35.25 -8.92
N ARG A 102 12.58 -36.15 -9.32
CA ARG A 102 11.62 -36.77 -8.39
C ARG A 102 12.31 -37.45 -7.22
N THR A 103 13.42 -38.15 -7.47
CA THR A 103 14.22 -38.77 -6.39
C THR A 103 14.79 -37.71 -5.46
N GLY A 104 15.37 -36.63 -5.99
CA GLY A 104 15.86 -35.49 -5.21
C GLY A 104 14.79 -34.86 -4.33
N VAL A 105 13.60 -34.58 -4.88
CA VAL A 105 12.46 -34.01 -4.16
C VAL A 105 12.03 -34.91 -2.99
N LEU A 106 11.87 -36.21 -3.23
CA LEU A 106 11.46 -37.15 -2.19
C LEU A 106 12.51 -37.30 -1.08
N GLU A 107 13.81 -37.22 -1.41
CA GLU A 107 14.88 -37.26 -0.42
C GLU A 107 15.03 -35.95 0.36
N ALA A 108 14.72 -34.81 -0.25
CA ALA A 108 14.62 -33.52 0.44
C ALA A 108 13.44 -33.49 1.43
N LYS A 109 12.27 -34.00 1.00
CA LYS A 109 11.07 -34.16 1.84
C LYS A 109 11.35 -34.96 3.11
N LYS A 110 12.04 -36.10 3.00
CA LYS A 110 12.44 -36.93 4.16
C LYS A 110 13.30 -36.18 5.19
N ARG A 111 13.96 -35.11 4.75
CA ARG A 111 14.81 -34.26 5.58
C ARG A 111 14.08 -33.00 6.05
N GLY A 112 12.79 -32.84 5.74
CA GLY A 112 12.00 -31.65 6.07
C GLY A 112 12.48 -30.39 5.32
N MET A 113 13.11 -30.56 4.16
CA MET A 113 13.58 -29.45 3.33
C MET A 113 12.58 -29.13 2.23
N LYS A 114 12.54 -27.86 1.82
CA LYS A 114 11.76 -27.40 0.67
C LYS A 114 12.63 -27.33 -0.59
N VAL A 115 11.98 -27.38 -1.75
CA VAL A 115 12.65 -27.43 -3.04
C VAL A 115 12.12 -26.35 -3.97
N TRP A 116 13.03 -25.77 -4.74
CA TRP A 116 12.75 -24.97 -5.93
C TRP A 116 13.47 -25.57 -7.13
N ILE A 117 13.00 -25.24 -8.32
CA ILE A 117 13.52 -25.80 -9.57
C ILE A 117 13.91 -24.65 -10.48
N ILE A 118 15.14 -24.64 -10.98
CA ILE A 118 15.48 -23.74 -12.09
C ILE A 118 14.69 -24.19 -13.32
N ASP A 119 13.99 -23.24 -13.94
CA ASP A 119 13.08 -23.50 -15.06
C ASP A 119 13.80 -23.86 -16.37
N GLU A 120 15.13 -23.79 -16.37
CA GLU A 120 16.01 -24.01 -17.51
C GLU A 120 17.20 -24.94 -17.18
N GLY A 121 17.91 -25.40 -18.21
CA GLY A 121 19.10 -26.23 -18.08
C GLY A 121 20.37 -25.46 -17.73
N LYS A 122 20.28 -24.16 -17.42
CA LYS A 122 21.32 -23.23 -16.96
C LYS A 122 20.67 -21.83 -17.05
N TYR A 123 21.17 -20.93 -17.89
CA TYR A 123 20.72 -19.54 -18.02
C TYR A 123 21.05 -18.99 -19.41
N PRO A 124 20.35 -17.94 -19.89
CA PRO A 124 19.14 -17.32 -19.33
C PRO A 124 17.87 -18.18 -19.53
N SER A 125 16.76 -17.91 -18.85
CA SER A 125 15.53 -18.71 -18.99
C SER A 125 14.87 -18.59 -20.36
N GLY A 126 14.46 -19.70 -20.99
CA GLY A 126 13.60 -19.66 -22.18
C GLY A 126 14.11 -20.38 -23.43
N PHE A 127 15.10 -21.28 -23.33
CA PHE A 127 15.61 -22.06 -24.47
C PHE A 127 15.30 -23.58 -24.38
N ALA A 128 14.68 -24.03 -23.29
CA ALA A 128 14.28 -25.41 -22.99
C ALA A 128 15.37 -26.44 -23.34
N GLY A 129 16.60 -26.23 -22.88
CA GLY A 129 17.73 -27.12 -23.15
C GLY A 129 18.14 -27.21 -24.61
N GLY A 130 17.77 -26.23 -25.45
CA GLY A 130 18.09 -26.15 -26.87
C GLY A 130 16.96 -26.57 -27.81
N LYS A 131 15.81 -26.98 -27.27
CA LYS A 131 14.69 -27.52 -28.06
C LYS A 131 14.11 -26.51 -29.05
N PHE A 132 14.13 -25.20 -28.77
CA PHE A 132 13.71 -24.20 -29.77
C PHE A 132 14.61 -24.19 -31.01
N SER A 133 15.90 -24.46 -30.87
CA SER A 133 16.80 -24.52 -32.03
C SER A 133 16.70 -25.83 -32.81
N GLN A 134 16.32 -26.92 -32.12
CA GLN A 134 16.30 -28.27 -32.70
C GLN A 134 14.91 -28.68 -33.22
N GLU A 135 13.84 -28.29 -32.52
CA GLU A 135 12.48 -28.81 -32.73
C GLU A 135 11.48 -27.75 -33.19
N ARG A 136 11.65 -26.48 -32.78
CA ARG A 136 10.75 -25.36 -33.16
C ARG A 136 11.52 -24.09 -33.56
N PRO A 137 12.34 -24.15 -34.63
CA PRO A 137 13.15 -23.01 -35.06
C PRO A 137 12.32 -21.80 -35.51
N ASP A 138 11.03 -22.03 -35.81
CA ASP A 138 10.01 -21.03 -36.15
C ASP A 138 9.56 -20.18 -34.95
N LEU A 139 9.74 -20.66 -33.71
CA LEU A 139 9.36 -19.99 -32.47
C LEU A 139 10.55 -19.35 -31.74
N ARG A 140 11.70 -19.24 -32.40
CA ARG A 140 12.90 -18.62 -31.85
C ARG A 140 12.77 -17.11 -31.78
N MET A 141 13.52 -16.51 -30.86
CA MET A 141 13.64 -15.07 -30.73
C MET A 141 14.02 -14.41 -32.05
N GLN A 142 13.35 -13.30 -32.33
CA GLN A 142 13.59 -12.46 -33.49
C GLN A 142 13.99 -11.06 -33.06
N ALA A 143 14.77 -10.39 -33.90
CA ALA A 143 15.11 -9.00 -33.73
C ALA A 143 15.02 -8.27 -35.07
N LEU A 144 14.83 -6.95 -35.00
CA LEU A 144 15.10 -6.10 -36.15
C LEU A 144 16.61 -6.00 -36.38
N VAL A 145 17.02 -6.04 -37.64
CA VAL A 145 18.43 -5.89 -38.07
C VAL A 145 18.53 -5.04 -39.32
N ILE A 146 19.70 -4.42 -39.53
CA ILE A 146 20.05 -3.83 -40.82
C ILE A 146 20.32 -4.98 -41.79
N GLY A 147 19.44 -5.15 -42.78
CA GLY A 147 19.55 -6.18 -43.80
C GLY A 147 20.47 -5.79 -44.95
N ASP A 148 20.43 -4.51 -45.35
CA ASP A 148 21.28 -3.96 -46.41
C ASP A 148 21.46 -2.44 -46.25
N THR A 149 22.40 -1.88 -47.01
CA THR A 149 22.71 -0.46 -47.04
C THR A 149 23.01 -0.01 -48.46
N ILE A 150 22.34 1.06 -48.90
CA ILE A 150 22.59 1.70 -50.20
C ILE A 150 23.26 3.06 -49.98
N GLN A 151 24.36 3.30 -50.68
CA GLN A 151 25.01 4.62 -50.71
C GLN A 151 24.46 5.43 -51.88
N ILE A 152 24.10 6.69 -51.63
CA ILE A 152 23.60 7.61 -52.65
C ILE A 152 24.34 8.93 -52.49
N LYS A 153 25.09 9.35 -53.51
CA LYS A 153 25.88 10.58 -53.47
C LYS A 153 25.01 11.79 -53.74
N ARG A 154 25.47 12.96 -53.29
CA ARG A 154 24.87 14.26 -53.62
C ARG A 154 24.62 14.38 -55.12
N GLY A 155 23.44 14.86 -55.50
CA GLY A 155 22.99 15.01 -56.88
C GLY A 155 22.44 13.74 -57.53
N GLU A 156 22.57 12.55 -56.92
CA GLU A 156 22.03 11.31 -57.46
C GLU A 156 20.52 11.17 -57.18
N VAL A 157 19.81 10.58 -58.15
CA VAL A 157 18.41 10.21 -58.03
C VAL A 157 18.28 8.70 -58.26
N MET A 158 17.83 7.99 -57.24
CA MET A 158 17.49 6.57 -57.29
C MET A 158 15.98 6.44 -57.54
N THR A 159 15.59 5.69 -58.57
CA THR A 159 14.19 5.48 -58.96
C THR A 159 13.89 4.00 -59.08
N ASN A 160 12.76 3.56 -58.50
CA ASN A 160 12.23 2.21 -58.58
C ASN A 160 13.27 1.11 -58.29
N HIS A 161 14.14 1.36 -57.30
CA HIS A 161 15.15 0.39 -56.90
C HIS A 161 14.48 -0.76 -56.17
N LYS A 162 14.60 -1.98 -56.72
CA LYS A 162 14.02 -3.19 -56.14
C LYS A 162 14.77 -3.58 -54.87
N ILE A 163 14.02 -3.89 -53.82
CA ILE A 163 14.54 -4.37 -52.55
C ILE A 163 14.05 -5.79 -52.27
N ALA A 164 14.71 -6.47 -51.33
CA ALA A 164 14.33 -7.83 -50.96
C ALA A 164 12.93 -7.85 -50.32
N PRO A 165 12.09 -8.89 -50.57
CA PRO A 165 10.71 -8.94 -50.06
C PRO A 165 10.59 -8.91 -48.52
N GLU A 166 11.64 -9.32 -47.82
CA GLU A 166 11.68 -9.32 -46.35
C GLU A 166 12.05 -7.96 -45.73
N ILE A 167 12.36 -6.93 -46.53
CA ILE A 167 12.60 -5.58 -46.03
C ILE A 167 11.28 -4.98 -45.53
N ILE A 168 11.30 -4.54 -44.27
CA ILE A 168 10.15 -4.02 -43.53
C ILE A 168 10.12 -2.49 -43.58
N SER A 169 11.29 -1.85 -43.48
CA SER A 169 11.40 -0.40 -43.32
C SER A 169 12.70 0.14 -43.94
N ALA A 170 12.70 1.41 -44.33
CA ALA A 170 13.86 2.08 -44.91
C ALA A 170 14.00 3.54 -44.42
N VAL A 171 15.23 3.95 -44.11
CA VAL A 171 15.56 5.34 -43.73
C VAL A 171 16.84 5.80 -44.43
N ALA A 172 16.84 7.01 -44.96
CA ALA A 172 18.02 7.68 -45.47
C ALA A 172 18.67 8.52 -44.37
N VAL A 173 19.93 8.23 -44.05
CA VAL A 173 20.74 8.93 -43.05
C VAL A 173 21.76 9.79 -43.80
N SER A 174 21.80 11.09 -43.52
CA SER A 174 22.79 11.95 -44.13
C SER A 174 24.18 11.68 -43.55
N THR A 175 25.18 11.53 -44.41
CA THR A 175 26.59 11.52 -44.00
C THR A 175 27.18 12.93 -43.93
N SER A 176 26.42 13.94 -44.35
CA SER A 176 26.81 15.35 -44.40
C SER A 176 26.15 16.21 -43.30
N GLY A 177 25.31 15.60 -42.45
CA GLY A 177 24.72 16.25 -41.26
C GLY A 177 23.26 16.71 -41.41
N ALA A 178 22.61 16.45 -42.56
CA ALA A 178 21.19 16.74 -42.74
C ALA A 178 20.30 15.78 -41.90
N PRO A 179 19.08 16.20 -41.48
CA PRO A 179 18.16 15.33 -40.77
C PRO A 179 17.79 14.08 -41.59
N ASN A 180 17.53 12.96 -40.89
CA ASN A 180 17.09 11.72 -41.51
C ASN A 180 15.83 11.93 -42.37
N ARG A 181 15.72 11.13 -43.44
CA ARG A 181 14.54 11.10 -44.31
C ARG A 181 13.97 9.69 -44.39
N THR A 182 12.69 9.55 -44.10
CA THR A 182 11.99 8.28 -44.30
C THR A 182 11.94 7.92 -45.78
N VAL A 183 12.15 6.63 -46.12
CA VAL A 183 12.09 6.14 -47.49
C VAL A 183 10.88 5.22 -47.63
N ALA A 184 9.90 5.62 -48.44
CA ALA A 184 8.71 4.84 -48.68
C ALA A 184 9.01 3.59 -49.51
N ILE A 185 8.49 2.44 -49.07
CA ILE A 185 8.53 1.18 -49.79
C ILE A 185 7.19 1.01 -50.50
N ASN A 186 7.20 1.01 -51.84
CA ASN A 186 6.00 0.83 -52.66
C ASN A 186 6.18 -0.41 -53.53
N ASN A 187 5.35 -1.44 -53.34
CA ASN A 187 5.39 -2.68 -54.13
C ASN A 187 6.79 -3.34 -54.22
N GLY A 188 7.58 -3.28 -53.13
CA GLY A 188 8.93 -3.84 -53.11
C GLY A 188 10.00 -2.96 -53.78
N GLU A 189 9.70 -1.69 -54.04
CA GLU A 189 10.60 -0.73 -54.64
C GLU A 189 10.74 0.54 -53.79
N ILE A 190 11.92 1.15 -53.83
CA ILE A 190 12.21 2.43 -53.18
C ILE A 190 12.74 3.44 -54.19
N SER A 191 12.44 4.73 -53.95
CA SER A 191 13.00 5.85 -54.71
C SER A 191 13.49 6.92 -53.75
N PHE A 192 14.61 7.56 -54.08
CA PHE A 192 15.21 8.60 -53.24
C PHE A 192 15.99 9.62 -54.08
N ASN A 193 15.86 10.90 -53.73
CA ASN A 193 16.64 11.99 -54.33
C ASN A 193 17.59 12.57 -53.28
N ALA A 194 18.89 12.45 -53.52
CA ALA A 194 19.93 12.87 -52.60
C ALA A 194 20.00 14.39 -52.41
N GLY A 195 19.56 15.19 -53.39
CA GLY A 195 19.70 16.65 -53.32
C GLY A 195 21.17 17.05 -53.16
N LEU A 196 21.49 17.82 -52.12
CA LEU A 196 22.82 18.42 -51.92
C LEU A 196 23.73 17.65 -50.94
N ASP A 197 23.19 16.63 -50.28
CA ASP A 197 23.88 15.86 -49.25
C ASP A 197 24.22 14.44 -49.73
N ASP A 198 25.22 13.83 -49.11
CA ASP A 198 25.51 12.41 -49.29
C ASP A 198 24.66 11.59 -48.29
N TRP A 199 24.10 10.47 -48.75
CA TRP A 199 23.15 9.66 -47.99
C TRP A 199 23.51 8.19 -47.95
N LYS A 200 23.17 7.58 -46.82
CA LYS A 200 23.16 6.15 -46.58
C LYS A 200 21.73 5.69 -46.32
N VAL A 201 21.12 4.94 -47.23
CA VAL A 201 19.80 4.32 -47.03
C VAL A 201 19.97 2.99 -46.31
N LEU A 202 19.47 2.90 -45.08
CA LEU A 202 19.42 1.68 -44.29
C LEU A 202 18.13 0.93 -44.60
N LEU A 203 18.25 -0.36 -44.97
CA LEU A 203 17.12 -1.25 -45.19
C LEU A 203 17.03 -2.23 -44.02
N VAL A 204 15.91 -2.25 -43.31
CA VAL A 204 15.72 -3.04 -42.10
C VAL A 204 14.75 -4.19 -42.34
N LYS A 205 15.10 -5.36 -41.81
CA LYS A 205 14.29 -6.58 -41.81
C LYS A 205 14.28 -7.23 -40.44
N SER A 206 13.45 -8.24 -40.26
CA SER A 206 13.54 -9.15 -39.12
C SER A 206 14.54 -10.27 -39.40
N ASP A 207 15.24 -10.74 -38.37
CA ASP A 207 16.14 -11.89 -38.42
C ASP A 207 16.10 -12.67 -37.10
N PHE A 208 16.45 -13.95 -37.12
CA PHE A 208 16.53 -14.77 -35.92
C PHE A 208 17.81 -14.43 -35.15
N ARG A 209 17.65 -13.64 -34.09
CA ARG A 209 18.73 -13.18 -33.22
C ARG A 209 18.34 -13.47 -31.78
N THR A 210 19.31 -13.97 -31.02
CA THR A 210 19.13 -14.39 -29.62
C THR A 210 20.31 -13.84 -28.81
N ALA A 211 20.08 -13.62 -27.52
CA ALA A 211 21.17 -13.50 -26.56
C ALA A 211 21.97 -14.81 -26.50
N VAL A 212 23.22 -14.71 -26.03
CA VAL A 212 24.09 -15.87 -25.82
C VAL A 212 23.64 -16.66 -24.60
N THR A 213 23.47 -17.97 -24.77
CA THR A 213 22.99 -18.87 -23.71
C THR A 213 24.12 -19.75 -23.20
N ARG A 214 24.04 -20.13 -21.92
CA ARG A 214 24.77 -21.29 -21.42
C ARG A 214 23.78 -22.45 -21.38
N ALA A 215 23.88 -23.37 -22.32
CA ALA A 215 23.04 -24.56 -22.32
C ALA A 215 23.84 -25.76 -21.81
N VAL A 216 23.32 -26.47 -20.80
CA VAL A 216 23.92 -27.74 -20.33
C VAL A 216 24.06 -28.78 -21.44
N ASN A 217 23.14 -28.76 -22.40
CA ASN A 217 23.15 -29.66 -23.55
C ASN A 217 24.12 -29.21 -24.67
N ASN A 218 24.82 -28.06 -24.51
CA ASN A 218 25.85 -27.63 -25.46
C ASN A 218 27.05 -28.60 -25.38
N PRO A 219 27.38 -29.34 -26.45
CA PRO A 219 28.50 -30.29 -26.45
C PRO A 219 29.85 -29.64 -26.11
N ASN A 220 30.01 -28.35 -26.40
CA ASN A 220 31.25 -27.61 -26.16
C ASN A 220 31.27 -26.91 -24.79
N GLY A 221 30.17 -26.93 -24.03
CA GLY A 221 30.04 -26.23 -22.74
C GLY A 221 30.20 -24.69 -22.81
N GLY A 222 30.20 -24.12 -24.01
CA GLY A 222 30.40 -22.69 -24.25
C GLY A 222 29.18 -21.83 -23.94
N LYS A 223 29.42 -20.53 -23.70
CA LYS A 223 28.39 -19.49 -23.74
C LYS A 223 28.35 -18.95 -25.16
N ASP A 224 27.31 -19.28 -25.93
CA ASP A 224 27.20 -18.93 -27.35
C ASP A 224 25.72 -18.83 -27.80
N ALA A 225 25.47 -18.50 -29.06
CA ALA A 225 24.12 -18.29 -29.59
C ALA A 225 23.53 -19.56 -30.28
N THR A 226 24.14 -20.73 -30.10
CA THR A 226 23.69 -21.97 -30.80
C THR A 226 22.34 -22.47 -30.29
N ASN A 227 22.04 -22.23 -29.01
CA ASN A 227 20.77 -22.60 -28.38
C ASN A 227 19.95 -21.34 -28.16
N SER A 228 19.15 -21.00 -29.16
CA SER A 228 18.30 -19.82 -29.15
C SER A 228 17.22 -19.86 -28.08
N LEU A 229 17.01 -18.70 -27.48
CA LEU A 229 15.81 -18.39 -26.71
C LEU A 229 14.56 -18.43 -27.59
N CYS A 230 13.43 -18.69 -26.96
CA CYS A 230 12.11 -18.52 -27.55
C CYS A 230 11.80 -17.03 -27.78
N ASP A 231 10.89 -16.75 -28.70
CA ASP A 231 10.36 -15.39 -28.85
C ASP A 231 9.49 -15.03 -27.63
N TYR A 232 10.07 -14.27 -26.70
CA TYR A 232 9.39 -13.82 -25.48
C TYR A 232 8.14 -12.98 -25.75
N LEU A 233 8.04 -12.34 -26.91
CA LEU A 233 6.90 -11.52 -27.30
C LEU A 233 5.80 -12.36 -27.95
N ASN A 234 6.03 -13.65 -28.20
CA ASN A 234 5.07 -14.55 -28.82
C ASN A 234 4.48 -15.52 -27.78
N PRO A 235 3.18 -15.43 -27.46
CA PRO A 235 2.57 -16.26 -26.43
C PRO A 235 2.58 -17.76 -26.78
N ILE A 236 2.62 -18.12 -28.07
CA ILE A 236 2.72 -19.52 -28.52
C ILE A 236 4.10 -20.08 -28.18
N ALA A 237 5.16 -19.28 -28.35
CA ALA A 237 6.53 -19.67 -28.02
C ALA A 237 6.69 -19.88 -26.51
N VAL A 238 6.18 -18.94 -25.70
CA VAL A 238 6.24 -19.08 -24.24
C VAL A 238 5.38 -20.23 -23.73
N GLN A 239 4.19 -20.46 -24.30
CA GLN A 239 3.38 -21.64 -23.94
C GLN A 239 4.12 -22.94 -24.27
N GLN A 240 4.84 -22.99 -25.39
CA GLN A 240 5.66 -24.15 -25.75
C GLN A 240 6.81 -24.37 -24.76
N PHE A 241 7.43 -23.30 -24.24
CA PHE A 241 8.42 -23.37 -23.16
C PHE A 241 7.82 -24.00 -21.90
N ILE A 242 6.68 -23.48 -21.42
CA ILE A 242 5.93 -24.01 -20.27
C ILE A 242 5.57 -25.50 -20.46
N ASP A 243 5.20 -25.91 -21.67
CA ASP A 243 4.83 -27.28 -22.00
C ASP A 243 5.99 -28.27 -21.90
N TRP A 244 7.20 -27.81 -22.28
CA TRP A 244 8.43 -28.61 -22.22
C TRP A 244 9.09 -28.60 -20.83
N THR A 245 8.86 -27.56 -20.02
CA THR A 245 9.46 -27.43 -18.69
C THR A 245 8.42 -27.69 -17.60
N HIS A 246 7.67 -26.67 -17.20
CA HIS A 246 6.71 -26.64 -16.09
C HIS A 246 5.70 -27.81 -16.12
N LYS A 247 5.04 -28.07 -17.26
CA LYS A 247 4.08 -29.18 -17.39
C LYS A 247 4.74 -30.54 -17.24
N GLN A 248 5.98 -30.71 -17.69
CA GLN A 248 6.71 -31.97 -17.48
C GLN A 248 7.07 -32.14 -16.01
N TYR A 249 7.58 -31.11 -15.33
CA TYR A 249 7.82 -31.19 -13.88
C TYR A 249 6.54 -31.57 -13.11
N LYS A 250 5.39 -30.95 -13.43
CA LYS A 250 4.10 -31.33 -12.84
C LYS A 250 3.77 -32.81 -13.07
N LYS A 251 3.96 -33.32 -14.29
CA LYS A 251 3.70 -34.73 -14.64
C LYS A 251 4.47 -35.70 -13.74
N TYR A 252 5.74 -35.41 -13.44
CA TYR A 252 6.59 -36.33 -12.65
C TYR A 252 6.52 -36.09 -11.13
N LEU A 253 6.25 -34.87 -10.68
CA LEU A 253 6.20 -34.52 -9.26
C LEU A 253 4.81 -34.70 -8.64
N GLY A 254 3.75 -34.53 -9.44
CA GLY A 254 2.37 -34.71 -8.99
C GLY A 254 2.07 -33.88 -7.74
N LYS A 255 1.71 -34.57 -6.65
CA LYS A 255 1.32 -33.97 -5.36
C LYS A 255 2.46 -33.28 -4.61
N GLU A 256 3.72 -33.53 -5.00
CA GLU A 256 4.87 -32.84 -4.39
C GLU A 256 4.99 -31.39 -4.88
N LEU A 257 4.36 -31.04 -6.00
CA LEU A 257 4.26 -29.67 -6.49
C LEU A 257 3.27 -28.88 -5.62
N GLY A 258 3.72 -27.75 -5.07
CA GLY A 258 2.98 -26.94 -4.12
C GLY A 258 3.27 -27.28 -2.66
N THR A 259 3.74 -28.50 -2.36
CA THR A 259 3.95 -28.96 -0.98
C THR A 259 5.43 -28.97 -0.60
N THR A 260 6.19 -29.92 -1.15
CA THR A 260 7.65 -29.99 -1.03
C THR A 260 8.33 -29.02 -2.00
N VAL A 261 7.84 -28.96 -3.24
CA VAL A 261 8.33 -28.04 -4.27
C VAL A 261 7.48 -26.78 -4.22
N LEU A 262 8.08 -25.67 -3.78
CA LEU A 262 7.36 -24.41 -3.58
C LEU A 262 7.23 -23.59 -4.86
N GLY A 263 8.13 -23.79 -5.83
CA GLY A 263 8.06 -23.08 -7.09
C GLY A 263 9.23 -23.24 -8.03
N PHE A 264 9.20 -22.40 -9.05
CA PHE A 264 10.19 -22.30 -10.11
C PHE A 264 10.96 -21.00 -9.99
N ARG A 265 12.27 -21.08 -10.24
CA ARG A 265 13.16 -19.92 -10.31
C ARG A 265 13.57 -19.74 -11.77
N GLY A 266 13.14 -18.64 -12.37
CA GLY A 266 13.65 -18.13 -13.64
C GLY A 266 14.92 -17.32 -13.41
N ASP A 267 15.86 -17.44 -14.35
CA ASP A 267 17.05 -16.61 -14.45
C ASP A 267 16.79 -15.36 -15.30
N GLU A 268 17.75 -14.43 -15.30
CA GLU A 268 17.71 -13.19 -16.08
C GLU A 268 17.36 -13.46 -17.55
N PRO A 269 16.15 -13.11 -18.02
CA PRO A 269 15.91 -13.04 -19.46
C PRO A 269 16.86 -12.02 -20.07
N ASP A 270 17.21 -12.17 -21.35
CA ASP A 270 18.02 -11.18 -22.07
C ASP A 270 17.57 -11.14 -23.53
N TYR A 271 17.05 -9.99 -23.96
CA TYR A 271 16.71 -9.80 -25.37
C TYR A 271 17.97 -9.54 -26.22
N ALA A 272 18.99 -8.86 -25.65
CA ALA A 272 20.26 -8.44 -26.25
C ALA A 272 20.23 -7.61 -27.56
N HIS A 273 19.11 -7.60 -28.28
CA HIS A 273 18.93 -7.03 -29.61
C HIS A 273 17.67 -6.14 -29.66
N LEU A 274 17.41 -5.47 -30.79
CA LEU A 274 16.21 -4.65 -30.97
C LEU A 274 14.96 -5.55 -31.07
N PRO A 275 14.02 -5.51 -30.11
CA PRO A 275 12.95 -6.51 -30.02
C PRO A 275 12.03 -6.56 -31.23
N TRP A 276 11.58 -7.76 -31.61
CA TRP A 276 10.67 -7.96 -32.74
C TRP A 276 9.87 -9.26 -32.61
N THR A 277 8.60 -9.19 -32.98
CA THR A 277 7.77 -10.36 -33.27
C THR A 277 6.79 -10.01 -34.39
N PRO A 278 6.34 -10.95 -35.25
CA PRO A 278 5.48 -10.62 -36.39
C PRO A 278 4.20 -9.83 -36.05
N SER A 279 3.63 -10.03 -34.86
CA SER A 279 2.42 -9.33 -34.43
C SER A 279 2.65 -7.89 -33.97
N ILE A 280 3.90 -7.46 -33.72
CA ILE A 280 4.17 -6.20 -33.00
C ILE A 280 3.66 -4.96 -33.75
N VAL A 281 3.71 -4.95 -35.08
CA VAL A 281 3.21 -3.82 -35.89
C VAL A 281 1.70 -3.65 -35.72
N GLN A 282 0.97 -4.77 -35.73
CA GLN A 282 -0.47 -4.75 -35.55
C GLN A 282 -0.84 -4.34 -34.12
N THR A 283 -0.19 -4.92 -33.11
CA THR A 283 -0.37 -4.52 -31.71
C THR A 283 -0.04 -3.04 -31.50
N PHE A 284 1.04 -2.54 -32.13
CA PHE A 284 1.39 -1.13 -32.06
C PHE A 284 0.28 -0.25 -32.64
N LYS A 285 -0.27 -0.59 -33.82
CA LYS A 285 -1.36 0.18 -34.44
C LYS A 285 -2.59 0.24 -33.55
N GLU A 286 -2.96 -0.87 -32.93
CA GLU A 286 -4.09 -0.96 -32.00
C GLU A 286 -3.85 -0.09 -30.76
N THR A 287 -2.68 -0.25 -30.13
CA THR A 287 -2.30 0.42 -28.89
C THR A 287 -1.98 1.89 -29.04
N LYS A 288 -1.33 2.31 -30.15
CA LYS A 288 -0.81 3.67 -30.37
C LYS A 288 -1.59 4.47 -31.40
N GLY A 289 -2.34 3.81 -32.27
CA GLY A 289 -3.24 4.46 -33.24
C GLY A 289 -2.59 4.87 -34.56
N TYR A 290 -1.36 4.45 -34.85
CA TYR A 290 -0.67 4.76 -36.11
C TYR A 290 0.31 3.64 -36.52
N ASP A 291 0.79 3.67 -37.76
CA ASP A 291 1.72 2.68 -38.30
C ASP A 291 3.18 3.01 -37.93
N PRO A 292 3.91 2.15 -37.19
CA PRO A 292 5.32 2.38 -36.88
C PRO A 292 6.26 2.05 -38.05
N THR A 293 5.78 1.30 -39.05
CA THR A 293 6.59 0.73 -40.15
C THR A 293 7.51 1.75 -40.83
N PRO A 294 7.04 2.98 -41.16
CA PRO A 294 7.91 3.98 -41.78
C PRO A 294 9.14 4.33 -40.93
N TYR A 295 9.06 4.20 -39.60
CA TYR A 295 10.09 4.68 -38.69
C TYR A 295 11.02 3.59 -38.16
N LEU A 296 10.71 2.29 -38.33
CA LEU A 296 11.48 1.20 -37.72
C LEU A 296 12.97 1.24 -38.10
N ALA A 297 13.29 1.59 -39.34
CA ALA A 297 14.68 1.71 -39.78
C ALA A 297 15.44 2.84 -39.07
N SER A 298 14.74 3.89 -38.63
CA SER A 298 15.35 5.02 -37.92
C SER A 298 15.88 4.65 -36.54
N PHE A 299 15.45 3.52 -35.96
CA PHE A 299 15.87 3.09 -34.62
C PHE A 299 17.36 2.75 -34.51
N PHE A 300 18.02 2.49 -35.66
CA PHE A 300 19.45 2.22 -35.80
C PHE A 300 20.30 3.47 -36.04
N THR A 301 19.68 4.64 -36.12
CA THR A 301 20.40 5.90 -36.40
C THR A 301 21.00 6.48 -35.13
N ALA A 302 22.17 7.13 -35.26
CA ALA A 302 22.85 7.76 -34.13
C ALA A 302 22.25 9.12 -33.74
N SER A 303 21.52 9.76 -34.66
CA SER A 303 20.94 11.10 -34.48
C SER A 303 19.52 11.12 -35.03
N PRO A 304 18.56 10.48 -34.33
CA PRO A 304 17.17 10.48 -34.74
C PRO A 304 16.57 11.90 -34.63
N THR A 305 15.60 12.20 -35.49
CA THR A 305 14.73 13.37 -35.31
C THR A 305 13.86 13.20 -34.06
N ILE A 306 13.29 14.31 -33.56
CA ILE A 306 12.37 14.27 -32.40
C ILE A 306 11.18 13.33 -32.66
N GLN A 307 10.66 13.31 -33.89
CA GLN A 307 9.57 12.40 -34.25
C GLN A 307 10.03 10.93 -34.19
N GLU A 308 11.18 10.60 -34.77
CA GLU A 308 11.74 9.24 -34.73
C GLU A 308 12.01 8.76 -33.30
N GLN A 309 12.52 9.65 -32.43
CA GLN A 309 12.74 9.38 -31.01
C GLN A 309 11.43 9.08 -30.27
N ARG A 310 10.36 9.83 -30.55
CA ARG A 310 9.02 9.61 -29.95
C ARG A 310 8.38 8.31 -30.44
N VAL A 311 8.50 8.00 -31.74
CA VAL A 311 8.00 6.71 -32.27
C VAL A 311 8.79 5.54 -31.67
N LYS A 312 10.09 5.70 -31.47
CA LYS A 312 10.92 4.73 -30.77
C LYS A 312 10.46 4.54 -29.32
N ALA A 313 10.15 5.62 -28.60
CA ALA A 313 9.62 5.52 -27.23
C ALA A 313 8.27 4.77 -27.18
N ASP A 314 7.35 5.04 -28.12
CA ASP A 314 6.11 4.28 -28.26
C ASP A 314 6.36 2.80 -28.54
N TYR A 315 7.38 2.48 -29.35
CA TYR A 315 7.75 1.10 -29.65
C TYR A 315 8.27 0.39 -28.40
N TRP A 316 9.05 1.11 -27.58
CA TRP A 316 9.55 0.61 -26.30
C TRP A 316 8.44 0.25 -25.32
N ASP A 317 7.43 1.11 -25.22
CA ASP A 317 6.25 0.85 -24.41
C ASP A 317 5.50 -0.42 -24.87
N VAL A 318 5.30 -0.58 -26.18
CA VAL A 318 4.57 -1.74 -26.76
C VAL A 318 5.31 -3.06 -26.54
N TRP A 319 6.60 -3.15 -26.86
CA TRP A 319 7.32 -4.42 -26.69
C TRP A 319 7.50 -4.76 -25.21
N SER A 320 7.73 -3.77 -24.34
CA SER A 320 7.79 -3.94 -22.89
C SER A 320 6.47 -4.53 -22.34
N SER A 321 5.33 -4.05 -22.84
CA SER A 321 4.01 -4.60 -22.48
C SER A 321 3.81 -6.05 -22.95
N LEU A 322 4.19 -6.35 -24.19
CA LEU A 322 4.16 -7.71 -24.73
C LEU A 322 5.06 -8.65 -23.92
N PHE A 323 6.24 -8.20 -23.53
CA PHE A 323 7.19 -9.00 -22.77
C PHE A 323 6.67 -9.34 -21.38
N ALA A 324 6.17 -8.35 -20.63
CA ALA A 324 5.52 -8.54 -19.34
C ALA A 324 4.35 -9.53 -19.40
N THR A 325 3.52 -9.41 -20.44
CA THR A 325 2.29 -10.19 -20.59
C THR A 325 2.53 -11.61 -21.09
N HIS A 326 3.42 -11.78 -22.07
CA HIS A 326 3.62 -13.07 -22.70
C HIS A 326 4.67 -13.91 -21.97
N PHE A 327 5.78 -13.33 -21.53
CA PHE A 327 6.83 -14.11 -20.87
C PHE A 327 6.56 -14.29 -19.37
N PHE A 328 6.44 -13.20 -18.61
CA PHE A 328 6.34 -13.27 -17.16
C PHE A 328 4.95 -13.72 -16.70
N LYS A 329 3.90 -13.06 -17.19
CA LYS A 329 2.53 -13.34 -16.73
C LYS A 329 2.08 -14.76 -17.09
N LEU A 330 2.35 -15.29 -18.28
CA LEU A 330 1.93 -16.65 -18.63
C LEU A 330 2.57 -17.72 -17.72
N GLN A 331 3.85 -17.56 -17.40
CA GLN A 331 4.54 -18.45 -16.46
C GLN A 331 3.98 -18.31 -15.04
N ALA A 332 3.81 -17.07 -14.57
CA ALA A 332 3.27 -16.79 -13.25
C ALA A 332 1.82 -17.27 -13.09
N ASP A 333 0.98 -17.14 -14.11
CA ASP A 333 -0.40 -17.64 -14.14
C ASP A 333 -0.41 -19.17 -14.07
N TRP A 334 0.47 -19.84 -14.83
CA TRP A 334 0.61 -21.28 -14.74
C TRP A 334 1.05 -21.71 -13.33
N CYS A 335 2.03 -21.04 -12.73
CA CYS A 335 2.49 -21.33 -11.38
C CYS A 335 1.36 -21.16 -10.35
N ALA A 336 0.64 -20.05 -10.38
CA ALA A 336 -0.50 -19.78 -9.51
C ALA A 336 -1.59 -20.85 -9.64
N ALA A 337 -1.96 -21.22 -10.87
CA ALA A 337 -2.95 -22.26 -11.15
C ALA A 337 -2.53 -23.66 -10.65
N ASN A 338 -1.26 -23.85 -10.32
CA ASN A 338 -0.69 -25.10 -9.82
C ASN A 338 -0.21 -25.01 -8.36
N GLY A 339 -0.57 -23.95 -7.64
CA GLY A 339 -0.30 -23.82 -6.20
C GLY A 339 1.18 -23.61 -5.86
N VAL A 340 1.97 -23.10 -6.80
CA VAL A 340 3.41 -22.81 -6.68
C VAL A 340 3.72 -21.35 -7.04
N ALA A 341 4.90 -20.88 -6.66
CA ALA A 341 5.40 -19.55 -7.02
C ALA A 341 6.33 -19.57 -8.25
N HIS A 342 6.37 -18.43 -8.93
CA HIS A 342 7.44 -18.07 -9.85
C HIS A 342 8.28 -16.94 -9.22
N ILE A 343 9.58 -17.20 -9.06
CA ILE A 343 10.61 -16.21 -8.72
C ILE A 343 11.39 -15.91 -9.99
N THR A 344 11.72 -14.64 -10.22
CA THR A 344 12.70 -14.24 -11.24
C THR A 344 13.24 -12.85 -10.92
N HIS A 345 14.35 -12.50 -11.55
CA HIS A 345 14.88 -11.15 -11.63
C HIS A 345 15.12 -10.79 -13.11
N LEU A 346 15.71 -9.62 -13.37
CA LEU A 346 15.97 -9.11 -14.72
C LEU A 346 17.48 -9.03 -14.98
N ASN A 347 17.91 -8.60 -16.17
CA ASN A 347 19.33 -8.35 -16.42
C ASN A 347 19.69 -6.89 -16.09
N LYS A 348 20.89 -6.65 -15.55
CA LYS A 348 21.52 -5.32 -15.36
C LYS A 348 20.77 -4.36 -14.44
N GLU A 349 20.08 -4.84 -13.41
CA GLU A 349 19.25 -4.00 -12.52
C GLU A 349 20.04 -2.93 -11.75
N HIS A 350 21.34 -3.15 -11.57
CA HIS A 350 22.28 -2.19 -11.00
C HIS A 350 22.59 -1.00 -11.93
N GLU A 351 22.16 -1.03 -13.20
CA GLU A 351 22.34 0.06 -14.18
C GLU A 351 21.02 0.27 -14.95
N MET A 352 20.24 1.25 -14.49
CA MET A 352 18.85 1.41 -14.92
C MET A 352 18.69 1.59 -16.44
N PRO A 353 19.46 2.46 -17.14
CA PRO A 353 19.41 2.56 -18.59
C PRO A 353 19.67 1.23 -19.33
N ALA A 354 20.63 0.43 -18.88
CA ALA A 354 20.96 -0.85 -19.48
C ALA A 354 19.89 -1.90 -19.21
N CYS A 355 19.30 -1.91 -18.00
CA CYS A 355 18.13 -2.73 -17.69
C CYS A 355 16.96 -2.36 -18.60
N VAL A 356 16.63 -1.06 -18.73
CA VAL A 356 15.53 -0.60 -19.57
C VAL A 356 15.73 -0.93 -21.04
N LYS A 357 16.97 -0.87 -21.51
CA LYS A 357 17.32 -1.24 -22.88
C LYS A 357 17.16 -2.74 -23.14
N ALA A 358 17.54 -3.60 -22.19
CA ALA A 358 17.53 -5.04 -22.35
C ALA A 358 16.16 -5.67 -22.04
N GLU A 359 15.46 -5.14 -21.04
CA GLU A 359 14.30 -5.78 -20.41
C GLU A 359 13.01 -4.94 -20.42
N GLY A 360 13.06 -3.67 -20.84
CA GLY A 360 11.87 -2.81 -20.89
C GLY A 360 11.58 -2.15 -19.54
N ASP A 361 10.37 -2.24 -19.02
CA ASP A 361 10.04 -1.67 -17.70
C ASP A 361 10.15 -2.74 -16.60
N TYR A 362 11.08 -2.51 -15.67
CA TYR A 362 11.36 -3.44 -14.55
C TYR A 362 10.10 -3.73 -13.72
N PHE A 363 9.36 -2.70 -13.34
CA PHE A 363 8.19 -2.81 -12.47
C PHE A 363 7.04 -3.47 -13.20
N ARG A 364 6.84 -3.15 -14.48
CA ARG A 364 5.84 -3.78 -15.33
C ARG A 364 6.07 -5.28 -15.41
N ASN A 365 7.29 -5.73 -15.68
CA ASN A 365 7.63 -7.16 -15.77
C ASN A 365 7.42 -7.87 -14.43
N LEU A 366 8.06 -7.37 -13.37
CA LEU A 366 8.10 -8.08 -12.09
C LEU A 366 6.83 -7.92 -11.25
N SER A 367 5.95 -6.97 -11.59
CA SER A 367 4.59 -6.92 -11.01
C SER A 367 3.79 -8.19 -11.33
N LYS A 368 4.11 -8.90 -12.41
CA LYS A 368 3.34 -10.06 -12.88
C LYS A 368 3.72 -11.38 -12.19
N VAL A 369 4.88 -11.47 -11.55
CA VAL A 369 5.37 -12.70 -10.90
C VAL A 369 4.99 -12.77 -9.42
N GLN A 370 5.03 -13.95 -8.79
CA GLN A 370 4.69 -14.07 -7.36
C GLN A 370 5.75 -13.44 -6.46
N ILE A 371 7.03 -13.57 -6.82
CA ILE A 371 8.15 -13.05 -6.04
C ILE A 371 9.11 -12.28 -6.96
N PRO A 372 9.10 -10.94 -6.94
CA PRO A 372 10.02 -10.12 -7.71
C PRO A 372 11.43 -10.18 -7.12
N GLY A 373 12.45 -10.10 -7.98
CA GLY A 373 13.84 -10.31 -7.60
C GLY A 373 14.83 -9.34 -8.22
N VAL A 374 16.02 -9.30 -7.64
CA VAL A 374 17.23 -8.68 -8.19
C VAL A 374 18.40 -9.66 -8.18
N ASP A 375 19.46 -9.32 -8.90
CA ASP A 375 20.73 -10.05 -8.88
C ASP A 375 21.88 -9.21 -8.28
N ALA A 376 22.49 -9.72 -7.20
CA ALA A 376 23.59 -9.08 -6.48
C ALA A 376 24.87 -9.90 -6.60
N ILE A 377 25.56 -9.72 -7.73
CA ILE A 377 26.69 -10.54 -8.18
C ILE A 377 27.96 -9.69 -8.37
N TRP A 378 29.11 -10.31 -8.67
CA TRP A 378 30.37 -9.60 -9.01
C TRP A 378 30.83 -8.54 -7.98
N ASN A 379 30.56 -8.76 -6.69
CA ASN A 379 30.82 -7.77 -5.62
C ASN A 379 30.12 -6.41 -5.85
N GLN A 380 29.01 -6.35 -6.59
CA GLN A 380 28.17 -5.15 -6.74
C GLN A 380 27.65 -4.62 -5.41
N ILE A 381 27.53 -5.49 -4.41
CA ILE A 381 27.31 -5.10 -3.01
C ILE A 381 28.44 -5.71 -2.20
N TRP A 382 29.20 -4.86 -1.52
CA TRP A 382 30.37 -5.26 -0.73
C TRP A 382 30.72 -4.17 0.29
N PRO A 383 31.48 -4.47 1.37
CA PRO A 383 32.04 -3.40 2.20
C PRO A 383 32.84 -2.39 1.36
N GLY A 384 32.34 -1.16 1.29
CA GLY A 384 32.90 -0.08 0.46
C GLY A 384 32.32 0.04 -0.96
N THR A 385 31.37 -0.81 -1.35
CA THR A 385 30.61 -0.72 -2.61
C THR A 385 29.12 -0.81 -2.29
N LEU A 386 28.48 0.36 -2.20
CA LEU A 386 27.10 0.51 -1.74
C LEU A 386 26.21 0.77 -2.95
N ASN A 387 25.31 -0.17 -3.23
CA ASN A 387 24.32 -0.04 -4.28
C ASN A 387 22.91 -0.30 -3.73
N ASP A 388 21.95 0.52 -4.15
CA ASP A 388 20.59 0.52 -3.60
C ASP A 388 19.55 -0.13 -4.53
N PHE A 389 19.97 -0.74 -5.65
CA PHE A 389 19.08 -1.47 -6.56
C PHE A 389 18.24 -2.58 -5.90
N PRO A 390 18.58 -3.17 -4.73
CA PRO A 390 17.64 -4.05 -4.04
C PRO A 390 16.31 -3.38 -3.66
N LYS A 391 16.26 -2.03 -3.61
CA LYS A 391 15.00 -1.28 -3.48
C LYS A 391 14.04 -1.54 -4.63
N LEU A 392 14.52 -1.94 -5.82
CA LEU A 392 13.65 -2.18 -6.97
C LEU A 392 12.71 -3.37 -6.71
N ALA A 393 13.24 -4.53 -6.32
CA ALA A 393 12.42 -5.70 -6.00
C ALA A 393 11.52 -5.48 -4.78
N SER A 394 12.03 -4.86 -3.72
CA SER A 394 11.21 -4.59 -2.53
C SER A 394 10.08 -3.61 -2.83
N SER A 395 10.32 -2.60 -3.66
CA SER A 395 9.27 -1.66 -4.10
C SER A 395 8.19 -2.38 -4.91
N VAL A 396 8.55 -3.26 -5.85
CA VAL A 396 7.56 -4.09 -6.56
C VAL A 396 6.76 -4.94 -5.58
N ALA A 397 7.43 -5.57 -4.60
CA ALA A 397 6.76 -6.39 -3.61
C ALA A 397 5.76 -5.57 -2.77
N HIS A 398 6.20 -4.43 -2.23
CA HIS A 398 5.39 -3.54 -1.42
C HIS A 398 4.20 -2.97 -2.21
N VAL A 399 4.45 -2.37 -3.37
CA VAL A 399 3.43 -1.68 -4.16
C VAL A 399 2.34 -2.65 -4.64
N TYR A 400 2.72 -3.86 -5.04
CA TYR A 400 1.81 -4.85 -5.61
C TYR A 400 1.31 -5.90 -4.62
N GLY A 401 1.52 -5.72 -3.31
CA GLY A 401 0.91 -6.57 -2.27
C GLY A 401 1.55 -7.96 -2.16
N LYS A 402 2.84 -8.08 -2.46
CA LYS A 402 3.59 -9.34 -2.43
C LYS A 402 4.43 -9.41 -1.14
N PRO A 403 4.38 -10.51 -0.38
CA PRO A 403 5.08 -10.60 0.91
C PRO A 403 6.60 -10.76 0.78
N ARG A 404 7.11 -11.17 -0.39
CA ARG A 404 8.52 -11.53 -0.59
C ARG A 404 9.18 -10.70 -1.67
N ALA A 405 10.42 -10.29 -1.40
CA ALA A 405 11.35 -9.69 -2.36
C ALA A 405 12.66 -10.49 -2.35
N PHE A 406 13.06 -10.96 -3.54
CA PHE A 406 14.14 -11.92 -3.75
C PHE A 406 15.47 -11.26 -4.12
N SER A 407 16.57 -11.90 -3.74
CA SER A 407 17.90 -11.62 -4.27
C SER A 407 18.68 -12.90 -4.53
N GLU A 408 19.21 -13.04 -5.75
CA GLU A 408 20.34 -13.92 -6.02
C GLU A 408 21.62 -13.25 -5.50
N SER A 409 22.42 -13.97 -4.71
CA SER A 409 23.59 -13.40 -4.07
C SER A 409 24.80 -14.33 -4.13
N PHE A 410 25.98 -13.70 -4.15
CA PHE A 410 27.31 -14.34 -4.10
C PHE A 410 27.76 -15.08 -5.36
N ALA A 411 27.04 -14.94 -6.49
CA ALA A 411 27.49 -15.48 -7.77
C ALA A 411 28.62 -14.62 -8.37
N ALA A 412 29.62 -15.28 -8.95
CA ALA A 412 30.74 -14.65 -9.66
C ALA A 412 31.52 -13.57 -8.88
N TYR A 413 31.53 -13.63 -7.55
CA TYR A 413 32.33 -12.73 -6.73
C TYR A 413 33.83 -12.97 -7.00
N HIS A 414 34.58 -11.89 -7.21
CA HIS A 414 36.02 -11.94 -7.45
C HIS A 414 36.79 -12.30 -6.16
N ILE A 415 36.18 -12.04 -4.99
CA ILE A 415 36.72 -12.34 -3.67
C ILE A 415 35.71 -13.19 -2.90
N SER A 416 36.15 -14.36 -2.45
CA SER A 416 35.35 -15.21 -1.54
C SER A 416 35.09 -14.47 -0.22
N PRO A 417 33.83 -14.31 0.21
CA PRO A 417 33.52 -13.60 1.45
C PRO A 417 33.90 -14.41 2.68
N THR A 418 34.37 -13.72 3.71
CA THR A 418 34.30 -14.18 5.10
C THR A 418 32.86 -14.11 5.61
N ILE A 419 32.51 -14.84 6.68
CA ILE A 419 31.15 -14.80 7.25
C ILE A 419 30.68 -13.37 7.61
N PRO A 420 31.51 -12.50 8.23
CA PRO A 420 31.10 -11.11 8.47
C PRO A 420 30.85 -10.30 7.19
N GLN A 421 31.65 -10.51 6.13
CA GLN A 421 31.42 -9.84 4.84
C GLN A 421 30.14 -10.34 4.15
N ALA A 422 29.87 -11.65 4.22
CA ALA A 422 28.61 -12.20 3.73
C ALA A 422 27.41 -11.65 4.50
N LYS A 423 27.52 -11.53 5.83
CA LYS A 423 26.49 -10.90 6.66
C LYS A 423 26.26 -9.44 6.26
N PHE A 424 27.31 -8.65 6.02
CA PHE A 424 27.18 -7.29 5.49
C PHE A 424 26.36 -7.24 4.20
N VAL A 425 26.67 -8.11 3.23
CA VAL A 425 25.96 -8.16 1.95
C VAL A 425 24.48 -8.52 2.13
N VAL A 426 24.16 -9.44 3.04
CA VAL A 426 22.79 -9.80 3.39
C VAL A 426 22.07 -8.62 4.05
N ASP A 427 22.66 -8.03 5.09
CA ASP A 427 22.04 -6.96 5.87
C ASP A 427 21.85 -5.67 5.07
N HIS A 428 22.80 -5.34 4.20
CA HIS A 428 22.69 -4.22 3.27
C HIS A 428 21.42 -4.35 2.45
N GLN A 429 21.15 -5.54 1.91
CA GLN A 429 19.97 -5.82 1.10
C GLN A 429 18.68 -5.89 1.93
N ILE A 430 18.73 -6.43 3.15
CA ILE A 430 17.57 -6.43 4.08
C ILE A 430 17.18 -5.01 4.46
N ALA A 431 18.14 -4.11 4.68
CA ALA A 431 17.87 -2.69 4.92
C ALA A 431 17.19 -1.99 3.73
N ARG A 432 17.29 -2.54 2.52
CA ARG A 432 16.54 -2.11 1.31
C ARG A 432 15.29 -2.96 1.07
N GLY A 433 14.86 -3.79 2.03
CA GLY A 433 13.61 -4.55 1.96
C GLY A 433 13.69 -5.92 1.29
N ILE A 434 14.87 -6.43 0.94
CA ILE A 434 14.99 -7.84 0.55
C ILE A 434 14.72 -8.73 1.76
N ASN A 435 13.89 -9.75 1.59
CA ASN A 435 13.54 -10.69 2.65
C ASN A 435 13.53 -12.14 2.15
N PHE A 436 14.24 -12.42 1.07
CA PHE A 436 14.38 -13.76 0.53
C PHE A 436 15.66 -13.88 -0.28
N PHE A 437 16.49 -14.86 0.04
CA PHE A 437 17.82 -14.98 -0.57
C PHE A 437 18.05 -16.35 -1.17
N GLU A 438 18.77 -16.34 -2.29
CA GLU A 438 19.45 -17.49 -2.87
C GLU A 438 20.96 -17.28 -2.75
N PHE A 439 21.67 -18.28 -2.20
CA PHE A 439 23.13 -18.27 -2.08
C PHE A 439 23.77 -19.15 -3.15
N MET A 440 24.77 -18.61 -3.83
CA MET A 440 25.57 -19.29 -4.86
C MET A 440 26.93 -19.73 -4.30
N PHE A 441 27.44 -20.95 -4.51
CA PHE A 441 26.92 -22.05 -5.32
C PHE A 441 27.34 -23.43 -4.76
N TRP A 442 26.40 -24.37 -4.56
CA TRP A 442 26.72 -25.73 -4.07
C TRP A 442 26.91 -26.72 -5.23
N LEU A 443 28.13 -27.21 -5.43
CA LEU A 443 28.45 -28.20 -6.46
C LEU A 443 28.15 -29.62 -5.97
N ALA A 444 27.45 -30.42 -6.78
CA ALA A 444 27.12 -31.78 -6.41
C ALA A 444 28.34 -32.70 -6.26
N GLY A 445 28.27 -33.63 -5.30
CA GLY A 445 29.34 -34.57 -5.01
C GLY A 445 30.65 -33.92 -4.58
N SER A 446 30.67 -32.61 -4.34
CA SER A 446 31.89 -31.87 -4.06
C SER A 446 32.47 -32.31 -2.72
N LYS A 447 33.68 -32.90 -2.79
CA LYS A 447 34.60 -33.00 -1.65
C LYS A 447 35.34 -31.66 -1.40
N HIS A 448 35.06 -30.65 -2.21
CA HIS A 448 35.79 -29.39 -2.27
C HIS A 448 35.24 -28.36 -1.28
N ARG A 449 36.15 -27.78 -0.48
CA ARG A 449 35.85 -26.69 0.45
C ARG A 449 35.73 -25.38 -0.33
N ASN A 450 34.50 -24.94 -0.63
CA ASN A 450 34.24 -23.53 -1.01
C ASN A 450 33.99 -22.69 0.27
N TRP A 451 33.73 -21.40 0.12
CA TRP A 451 33.47 -20.52 1.27
C TRP A 451 32.22 -20.95 2.08
N MET A 452 31.25 -21.61 1.47
CA MET A 452 30.08 -22.18 2.17
C MET A 452 30.42 -23.39 3.04
N SER A 453 31.61 -23.95 2.90
CA SER A 453 32.13 -24.98 3.81
C SER A 453 32.63 -24.40 5.14
N ASP A 454 32.69 -23.08 5.29
CA ASP A 454 33.05 -22.40 6.54
C ASP A 454 32.15 -22.87 7.71
N PRO A 455 32.69 -23.13 8.92
CA PRO A 455 31.91 -23.50 10.09
C PRO A 455 30.81 -22.49 10.46
N GLY A 456 31.06 -21.19 10.27
CA GLY A 456 30.12 -20.11 10.59
C GLY A 456 28.93 -19.99 9.63
N MET A 457 28.93 -20.72 8.50
CA MET A 457 27.82 -20.73 7.54
C MET A 457 26.48 -21.13 8.18
N LYS A 458 26.50 -22.06 9.14
CA LYS A 458 25.29 -22.45 9.87
C LYS A 458 24.69 -21.26 10.63
N GLY A 459 25.52 -20.51 11.35
CA GLY A 459 25.07 -19.32 12.08
C GLY A 459 24.56 -18.22 11.15
N LEU A 460 25.20 -18.02 9.99
CA LEU A 460 24.72 -17.07 8.98
C LEU A 460 23.33 -17.44 8.45
N ASN A 461 23.09 -18.71 8.15
CA ASN A 461 21.78 -19.18 7.67
C ASN A 461 20.71 -19.09 8.77
N GLU A 462 21.02 -19.48 10.01
CA GLU A 462 20.08 -19.34 11.14
C GLU A 462 19.69 -17.87 11.37
N TYR A 463 20.68 -16.97 11.37
CA TYR A 463 20.46 -15.52 11.41
C TYR A 463 19.58 -15.05 10.25
N THR A 464 19.95 -15.38 9.01
CA THR A 464 19.24 -14.93 7.80
C THR A 464 17.79 -15.42 7.81
N ASN A 465 17.55 -16.68 8.19
CA ASN A 465 16.20 -17.25 8.26
C ASN A 465 15.31 -16.54 9.28
N ARG A 466 15.83 -16.22 10.47
CA ARG A 466 15.06 -15.49 11.49
C ARG A 466 14.74 -14.07 11.05
N THR A 467 15.74 -13.35 10.54
CA THR A 467 15.58 -11.96 10.10
C THR A 467 14.61 -11.88 8.93
N THR A 468 14.80 -12.68 7.88
CA THR A 468 13.95 -12.65 6.69
C THR A 468 12.52 -13.13 6.94
N TYR A 469 12.32 -14.09 7.87
CA TYR A 469 10.99 -14.46 8.33
C TYR A 469 10.26 -13.24 8.88
N LEU A 470 10.85 -12.56 9.86
CA LEU A 470 10.24 -11.38 10.48
C LEU A 470 10.03 -10.24 9.48
N MET A 471 11.00 -10.00 8.59
CA MET A 471 10.93 -8.95 7.56
C MET A 471 9.95 -9.24 6.42
N SER A 472 9.29 -10.41 6.43
CA SER A 472 8.20 -10.76 5.52
C SER A 472 6.80 -10.63 6.16
N GLN A 473 6.73 -10.36 7.46
CA GLN A 473 5.47 -10.21 8.22
C GLN A 473 5.04 -8.74 8.25
N GLY A 474 3.75 -8.49 8.49
CA GLY A 474 3.17 -7.14 8.58
C GLY A 474 3.21 -6.37 7.27
N LYS A 475 2.70 -5.14 7.30
CA LYS A 475 2.74 -4.23 6.15
C LYS A 475 4.10 -3.53 6.09
N PRO A 476 4.66 -3.26 4.89
CA PRO A 476 5.82 -2.38 4.79
C PRO A 476 5.50 -0.97 5.33
N GLY A 477 6.50 -0.30 5.91
CA GLY A 477 6.30 0.92 6.70
C GLY A 477 6.70 2.25 6.03
N ALA A 478 7.14 2.27 4.78
CA ALA A 478 7.59 3.51 4.14
C ALA A 478 6.42 4.46 3.83
N ARG A 479 6.60 5.76 4.06
CA ARG A 479 5.60 6.82 3.84
C ARG A 479 5.81 7.67 2.59
N ILE A 480 6.83 7.34 1.80
CA ILE A 480 7.21 8.09 0.60
C ILE A 480 7.14 7.15 -0.60
N ALA A 481 6.50 7.60 -1.68
CA ALA A 481 6.65 7.00 -2.99
C ALA A 481 7.58 7.87 -3.84
N MET A 482 8.50 7.26 -4.59
CA MET A 482 9.36 7.94 -5.55
C MET A 482 9.09 7.44 -6.96
N TYR A 483 8.80 8.34 -7.89
CA TYR A 483 8.52 7.97 -9.27
C TYR A 483 9.77 7.44 -9.99
N TYR A 484 9.63 6.33 -10.69
CA TYR A 484 10.64 5.69 -11.53
C TYR A 484 10.38 6.02 -13.01
N PRO A 485 11.16 6.91 -13.65
CA PRO A 485 10.82 7.54 -14.91
C PRO A 485 11.28 6.73 -16.15
N THR A 486 10.78 5.50 -16.29
CA THR A 486 11.06 4.65 -17.47
C THR A 486 10.74 5.36 -18.79
N SER A 487 9.60 6.04 -18.85
CA SER A 487 9.14 6.82 -20.01
C SER A 487 10.12 7.92 -20.44
N THR A 488 10.87 8.48 -19.50
CA THR A 488 11.93 9.47 -19.78
C THR A 488 13.16 8.81 -20.43
N MET A 489 13.54 7.62 -19.97
CA MET A 489 14.63 6.85 -20.58
C MET A 489 14.26 6.30 -21.97
N TRP A 490 12.98 5.97 -22.22
CA TRP A 490 12.51 5.62 -23.57
C TRP A 490 12.61 6.78 -24.55
N LEU A 491 12.46 8.03 -24.08
CA LEU A 491 12.80 9.22 -24.84
C LEU A 491 14.31 9.45 -24.98
N GLY A 492 15.17 8.56 -24.47
CA GLY A 492 16.62 8.65 -24.62
C GLY A 492 17.32 9.57 -23.62
N ASN A 493 16.60 10.12 -22.65
CA ASN A 493 17.22 10.88 -21.57
C ASN A 493 17.62 9.94 -20.42
N ASN A 494 18.84 9.41 -20.50
CA ASN A 494 19.40 8.52 -19.49
C ASN A 494 20.07 9.28 -18.32
N GLU A 495 20.22 10.60 -18.40
CA GLU A 495 20.88 11.41 -17.36
C GLU A 495 20.08 11.40 -16.05
N VAL A 496 18.76 11.16 -16.13
CA VAL A 496 17.87 10.99 -14.97
C VAL A 496 18.33 9.90 -14.00
N TYR A 497 19.09 8.91 -14.48
CA TYR A 497 19.65 7.86 -13.62
C TYR A 497 20.50 8.44 -12.49
N LYS A 498 21.35 9.43 -12.79
CA LYS A 498 22.25 10.04 -11.80
C LYS A 498 21.47 10.74 -10.69
N ASP A 499 20.40 11.43 -11.06
CA ASP A 499 19.51 12.09 -10.11
C ASP A 499 18.88 11.06 -9.17
N ILE A 500 18.32 9.98 -9.72
CA ILE A 500 17.65 8.93 -8.92
C ILE A 500 18.59 8.25 -7.94
N VAL A 501 19.82 7.94 -8.35
CA VAL A 501 20.85 7.38 -7.45
C VAL A 501 21.13 8.36 -6.31
N ALA A 502 21.36 9.63 -6.63
CA ALA A 502 21.64 10.65 -5.62
C ALA A 502 20.45 10.87 -4.67
N LEU A 503 19.22 10.91 -5.17
CA LEU A 503 18.02 11.10 -4.33
C LEU A 503 17.77 9.90 -3.42
N THR A 504 17.97 8.68 -3.93
CA THR A 504 17.88 7.43 -3.14
C THR A 504 18.83 7.45 -1.97
N GLN A 505 20.11 7.75 -2.23
CA GLN A 505 21.13 7.80 -1.20
C GLN A 505 20.80 8.85 -0.14
N GLN A 506 20.28 10.01 -0.55
CA GLN A 506 19.90 11.08 0.37
C GLN A 506 18.69 10.71 1.24
N LEU A 507 17.64 10.13 0.65
CA LEU A 507 16.48 9.65 1.43
C LEU A 507 16.93 8.64 2.49
N LEU A 508 17.69 7.61 2.09
CA LEU A 508 18.15 6.56 2.99
C LEU A 508 19.11 7.07 4.08
N THR A 509 20.00 8.00 3.74
CA THR A 509 20.95 8.61 4.69
C THR A 509 20.25 9.50 5.72
N HIS A 510 19.14 10.15 5.34
CA HIS A 510 18.30 10.95 6.24
C HIS A 510 17.11 10.17 6.84
N GLN A 511 17.26 8.84 6.99
CA GLN A 511 16.28 7.97 7.66
C GLN A 511 14.87 8.01 7.02
N ARG A 512 14.79 8.24 5.71
CA ARG A 512 13.54 8.20 4.93
C ARG A 512 13.50 6.95 4.06
N ASP A 513 12.78 5.94 4.53
CA ASP A 513 12.43 4.80 3.67
C ASP A 513 11.37 5.23 2.64
N PHE A 514 11.38 4.60 1.48
CA PHE A 514 10.51 4.94 0.35
C PHE A 514 10.31 3.74 -0.56
N ASP A 515 9.29 3.74 -1.42
CA ASP A 515 9.17 2.76 -2.50
C ASP A 515 9.16 3.44 -3.86
N TYR A 516 9.78 2.80 -4.84
CA TYR A 516 9.66 3.19 -6.24
C TYR A 516 8.30 2.83 -6.83
N ILE A 517 7.73 3.73 -7.62
CA ILE A 517 6.52 3.48 -8.41
C ILE A 517 6.73 3.89 -9.88
N ASN A 518 6.28 3.06 -10.82
CA ASN A 518 6.29 3.39 -12.25
C ASN A 518 4.92 3.94 -12.70
N ASP A 519 4.79 4.27 -13.98
CA ASP A 519 3.52 4.74 -14.58
C ASP A 519 2.35 3.78 -14.34
N ASP A 520 2.57 2.47 -14.53
CA ASP A 520 1.50 1.45 -14.40
C ASP A 520 0.93 1.40 -12.97
N ALA A 521 1.78 1.55 -11.95
CA ALA A 521 1.41 1.45 -10.54
C ALA A 521 0.28 2.42 -10.15
N PHE A 522 0.24 3.63 -10.74
CA PHE A 522 -0.79 4.63 -10.46
C PHE A 522 -2.22 4.14 -10.77
N THR A 523 -2.36 3.20 -11.70
CA THR A 523 -3.67 2.66 -12.08
C THR A 523 -3.86 1.21 -11.65
N GLU A 524 -2.79 0.42 -11.61
CA GLU A 524 -2.87 -1.00 -11.29
C GLU A 524 -2.78 -1.30 -9.79
N ALA A 525 -2.14 -0.42 -9.00
CA ALA A 525 -1.68 -0.76 -7.65
C ALA A 525 -1.97 0.29 -6.58
N LEU A 526 -2.27 1.54 -6.96
CA LEU A 526 -2.49 2.64 -6.03
C LEU A 526 -3.95 3.06 -5.98
N THR A 527 -4.42 3.37 -4.78
CA THR A 527 -5.72 3.99 -4.51
C THR A 527 -5.52 5.31 -3.76
N ILE A 528 -6.48 6.23 -3.86
CA ILE A 528 -6.32 7.60 -3.32
C ILE A 528 -7.21 7.76 -2.08
N GLY A 529 -6.58 7.91 -0.93
CA GLY A 529 -7.24 8.30 0.31
C GLY A 529 -7.16 9.81 0.60
N PRO A 530 -7.66 10.26 1.76
CA PRO A 530 -7.50 11.63 2.23
C PRO A 530 -6.04 11.92 2.59
N GLY A 531 -5.31 12.60 1.71
CA GLY A 531 -3.92 13.00 1.93
C GLY A 531 -2.87 11.90 1.72
N TYR A 532 -3.26 10.71 1.26
CA TYR A 532 -2.34 9.59 1.03
C TYR A 532 -2.67 8.79 -0.25
N LEU A 533 -1.65 8.13 -0.80
CA LEU A 533 -1.79 7.03 -1.76
C LEU A 533 -1.65 5.71 -1.00
N GLU A 534 -2.58 4.77 -1.14
CA GLU A 534 -2.50 3.45 -0.52
C GLU A 534 -2.24 2.38 -1.58
N ASN A 535 -1.23 1.53 -1.34
CA ASN A 535 -0.84 0.46 -2.25
C ASN A 535 -1.52 -0.89 -1.93
N LYS A 536 -1.27 -1.94 -2.72
CA LYS A 536 -1.88 -3.26 -2.51
C LYS A 536 -1.42 -4.01 -1.25
N SER A 537 -0.35 -3.57 -0.58
CA SER A 537 0.01 -4.06 0.75
C SER A 537 -0.76 -3.37 1.89
N GLY A 538 -1.59 -2.37 1.59
CA GLY A 538 -2.25 -1.52 2.58
C GLY A 538 -1.30 -0.50 3.22
N GLN A 539 -0.11 -0.29 2.63
CA GLN A 539 0.84 0.74 3.04
C GLN A 539 0.43 2.08 2.41
N ARG A 540 0.65 3.17 3.15
CA ARG A 540 0.21 4.52 2.79
C ARG A 540 1.40 5.45 2.57
N TYR A 541 1.41 6.14 1.44
CA TYR A 541 2.36 7.18 1.10
C TYR A 541 1.72 8.56 1.27
N GLU A 542 2.29 9.39 2.12
CA GLU A 542 1.83 10.76 2.38
C GLU A 542 2.48 11.78 1.43
N THR A 543 3.60 11.39 0.81
CA THR A 543 4.35 12.23 -0.11
C THR A 543 4.78 11.45 -1.35
N LEU A 544 4.54 12.05 -2.51
CA LEU A 544 5.05 11.58 -3.79
C LEU A 544 6.23 12.45 -4.22
N VAL A 545 7.40 11.85 -4.37
CA VAL A 545 8.60 12.47 -4.93
C VAL A 545 8.66 12.16 -6.42
N ILE A 546 8.76 13.19 -7.25
CA ILE A 546 8.96 13.07 -8.69
C ILE A 546 10.35 13.62 -9.00
N PRO A 547 11.33 12.78 -9.33
CA PRO A 547 12.65 13.25 -9.76
C PRO A 547 12.54 13.99 -11.10
N SER A 548 13.63 14.65 -11.51
CA SER A 548 13.76 15.22 -12.85
C SER A 548 13.24 14.26 -13.91
N SER A 549 12.12 14.59 -14.56
CA SER A 549 11.52 13.72 -15.57
C SER A 549 11.12 14.56 -16.79
N ASP A 550 11.07 13.95 -17.96
CA ASP A 550 10.60 14.65 -19.17
C ASP A 550 9.08 14.52 -19.32
N VAL A 551 8.55 13.35 -18.99
CA VAL A 551 7.16 12.95 -19.24
C VAL A 551 6.60 12.01 -18.18
N LEU A 552 5.27 12.01 -18.05
CA LEU A 552 4.44 11.08 -17.27
C LEU A 552 3.26 10.60 -18.14
N SER A 553 2.61 9.49 -17.79
CA SER A 553 1.34 9.13 -18.42
C SER A 553 0.19 10.07 -17.98
N ALA A 554 -0.80 10.27 -18.86
CA ALA A 554 -2.01 11.04 -18.55
C ALA A 554 -2.79 10.43 -17.38
N SER A 555 -2.82 9.09 -17.31
CA SER A 555 -3.41 8.33 -16.22
C SER A 555 -2.70 8.57 -14.89
N ALA A 556 -1.36 8.55 -14.86
CA ALA A 556 -0.61 8.89 -13.67
C ALA A 556 -0.87 10.34 -13.24
N TRP A 557 -0.86 11.28 -14.19
CA TRP A 557 -1.11 12.70 -13.89
C TRP A 557 -2.47 12.92 -13.23
N LYS A 558 -3.54 12.27 -13.72
CA LYS A 558 -4.89 12.37 -13.13
C LYS A 558 -4.92 11.90 -11.67
N VAL A 559 -4.19 10.82 -11.35
CA VAL A 559 -4.06 10.31 -9.98
C VAL A 559 -3.29 11.30 -9.11
N ILE A 560 -2.19 11.85 -9.62
CA ILE A 560 -1.37 12.86 -8.92
C ILE A 560 -2.17 14.13 -8.62
N GLU A 561 -2.95 14.62 -9.58
CA GLU A 561 -3.82 15.79 -9.44
C GLU A 561 -4.88 15.55 -8.36
N THR A 562 -5.54 14.39 -8.40
CA THR A 562 -6.54 14.01 -7.40
C THR A 562 -5.91 13.85 -6.01
N PHE A 563 -4.76 13.19 -5.91
CA PHE A 563 -4.00 13.04 -4.68
C PHE A 563 -3.62 14.40 -4.06
N SER A 564 -3.09 15.32 -4.87
CA SER A 564 -2.73 16.67 -4.43
C SER A 564 -3.95 17.48 -3.98
N SER A 565 -5.08 17.35 -4.71
CA SER A 565 -6.34 18.01 -4.34
C SER A 565 -6.95 17.51 -3.02
N ARG A 566 -6.63 16.27 -2.62
CA ARG A 566 -7.07 15.63 -1.37
C ARG A 566 -6.09 15.83 -0.22
N GLY A 567 -5.14 16.75 -0.34
CA GLY A 567 -4.17 17.10 0.71
C GLY A 567 -2.84 16.33 0.62
N GLY A 568 -2.67 15.46 -0.37
CA GLY A 568 -1.42 14.76 -0.63
C GLY A 568 -0.29 15.72 -1.02
N LYS A 569 0.94 15.44 -0.59
CA LYS A 569 2.10 16.29 -0.90
C LYS A 569 2.83 15.77 -2.13
N VAL A 570 3.10 16.64 -3.10
CA VAL A 570 3.92 16.32 -4.27
C VAL A 570 5.20 17.15 -4.25
N LEU A 571 6.37 16.50 -4.23
CA LEU A 571 7.67 17.15 -4.33
C LEU A 571 8.29 16.83 -5.69
N PHE A 572 8.40 17.82 -6.56
CA PHE A 572 9.26 17.75 -7.73
C PHE A 572 10.70 18.05 -7.28
N TRP A 573 11.55 17.03 -7.26
CA TRP A 573 12.94 17.14 -6.81
C TRP A 573 13.88 17.09 -8.02
N GLY A 574 14.36 18.26 -8.42
CA GLY A 574 14.96 18.55 -9.71
C GLY A 574 13.98 19.30 -10.61
N ARG A 575 13.71 18.78 -11.80
CA ARG A 575 12.85 19.43 -12.80
C ARG A 575 11.45 18.82 -12.89
N LYS A 576 10.40 19.67 -12.86
CA LYS A 576 9.00 19.27 -13.15
C LYS A 576 8.92 18.67 -14.57
N PRO A 577 8.16 17.57 -14.79
CA PRO A 577 7.88 17.05 -16.12
C PRO A 577 7.34 18.14 -17.05
N ALA A 578 7.70 18.09 -18.33
CA ALA A 578 7.30 19.10 -19.30
C ALA A 578 5.92 18.82 -19.91
N SER A 579 5.52 17.54 -19.94
CA SER A 579 4.26 17.11 -20.56
C SER A 579 3.79 15.78 -19.98
N PHE A 580 2.54 15.41 -20.29
CA PHE A 580 2.08 14.03 -20.13
C PHE A 580 1.85 13.36 -21.49
N ILE A 581 1.79 12.04 -21.49
CA ILE A 581 1.52 11.19 -22.64
C ILE A 581 0.22 10.44 -22.38
N ASP A 582 -0.77 10.59 -23.25
CA ASP A 582 -1.98 9.78 -23.20
C ASP A 582 -1.75 8.46 -23.96
N LYS A 583 -2.06 8.43 -25.26
CA LYS A 583 -1.88 7.23 -26.09
C LYS A 583 -0.48 7.10 -26.67
N SER A 584 0.12 8.22 -27.09
CA SER A 584 1.36 8.24 -27.89
C SER A 584 2.31 9.37 -27.51
N PHE A 585 3.61 9.07 -27.49
CA PHE A 585 4.69 10.06 -27.31
C PHE A 585 4.72 11.12 -28.43
N THR A 586 4.05 10.88 -29.57
CA THR A 586 4.02 11.82 -30.71
C THR A 586 3.10 13.02 -30.49
N ALA A 587 2.15 12.92 -29.55
CA ALA A 587 1.17 13.96 -29.23
C ALA A 587 1.15 14.27 -27.71
N PRO A 588 2.22 14.86 -27.15
CA PRO A 588 2.27 15.18 -25.72
C PRO A 588 1.24 16.25 -25.33
N GLY A 589 0.61 16.07 -24.18
CA GLY A 589 -0.32 17.03 -23.57
C GLY A 589 0.36 17.96 -22.56
N SER A 590 -0.30 19.06 -22.20
CA SER A 590 0.18 20.03 -21.21
C SER A 590 -0.26 19.65 -19.79
N LEU A 591 0.64 19.80 -18.82
CA LEU A 591 0.35 19.54 -17.41
C LEU A 591 -0.34 20.75 -16.76
N SER A 592 -1.34 20.49 -15.92
CA SER A 592 -1.94 21.50 -15.04
C SER A 592 -0.99 21.89 -13.90
N ASP A 593 -1.36 22.94 -13.15
CA ASP A 593 -0.73 23.24 -11.87
C ASP A 593 -1.40 22.44 -10.74
N LEU A 594 -0.60 22.04 -9.76
CA LEU A 594 -1.05 21.24 -8.63
C LEU A 594 -1.24 22.11 -7.39
N THR A 595 -2.33 21.90 -6.66
CA THR A 595 -2.71 22.70 -5.48
C THR A 595 -1.78 22.54 -4.28
N ASN A 596 -1.23 21.35 -4.06
CA ASN A 596 -0.33 21.04 -2.94
C ASN A 596 0.97 20.41 -3.45
N SER A 597 1.70 21.17 -4.25
CA SER A 597 3.00 20.76 -4.79
C SER A 597 4.12 21.74 -4.46
N ARG A 598 5.34 21.23 -4.44
CA ARG A 598 6.57 22.00 -4.22
C ARG A 598 7.63 21.58 -5.24
N ILE A 599 8.50 22.52 -5.59
CA ILE A 599 9.62 22.29 -6.52
C ILE A 599 10.92 22.61 -5.79
N GLU A 600 11.83 21.66 -5.71
CA GLU A 600 13.21 21.86 -5.30
C GLU A 600 14.09 21.69 -6.55
N PRO A 601 14.64 22.77 -7.16
CA PRO A 601 15.42 22.66 -8.39
C PRO A 601 16.80 22.00 -8.20
N SER A 602 17.31 21.95 -6.96
CA SER A 602 18.56 21.29 -6.62
C SER A 602 18.37 19.78 -6.46
N THR A 603 19.36 18.98 -6.82
CA THR A 603 19.38 17.54 -6.47
C THR A 603 19.94 17.27 -5.07
N ARG A 604 20.22 18.31 -4.28
CA ARG A 604 20.76 18.20 -2.92
C ARG A 604 19.66 18.23 -1.85
N TRP A 605 19.98 17.71 -0.68
CA TRP A 605 19.17 17.81 0.52
C TRP A 605 19.17 19.25 1.02
N THR A 606 17.98 19.84 1.12
CA THR A 606 17.78 21.20 1.60
C THR A 606 16.77 21.21 2.75
N ALA A 607 16.70 22.32 3.50
CA ALA A 607 15.63 22.52 4.47
C ALA A 607 14.24 22.46 3.83
N HIS A 608 14.15 22.87 2.55
CA HIS A 608 12.91 22.80 1.79
C HIS A 608 12.49 21.36 1.50
N VAL A 609 13.42 20.50 1.07
CA VAL A 609 13.19 19.03 0.94
C VAL A 609 12.75 18.44 2.27
N SER A 610 13.53 18.65 3.33
CA SER A 610 13.24 18.11 4.66
C SER A 610 11.82 18.47 5.14
N SER A 611 11.41 19.74 4.99
CA SER A 611 10.07 20.20 5.37
C SER A 611 8.92 19.68 4.51
N SER A 612 9.22 19.13 3.33
CA SER A 612 8.23 18.63 2.37
C SER A 612 7.96 17.13 2.54
N LEU A 613 8.87 16.40 3.19
CA LEU A 613 8.77 14.98 3.47
C LEU A 613 8.16 14.73 4.86
N PRO A 614 7.55 13.57 5.13
CA PRO A 614 7.13 13.19 6.49
C PRO A 614 8.33 13.14 7.45
N GLU A 615 8.10 13.29 8.75
CA GLU A 615 9.13 12.98 9.76
C GLU A 615 9.48 11.48 9.73
N PRO A 616 10.72 11.08 10.03
CA PRO A 616 11.10 9.68 9.92
C PRO A 616 10.48 8.85 11.05
N GLU A 617 10.13 7.61 10.73
CA GLU A 617 9.57 6.64 11.67
C GLU A 617 10.57 6.34 12.79
N MET A 618 11.86 6.23 12.43
CA MET A 618 12.99 6.23 13.36
C MET A 618 13.85 7.47 13.11
N LYS A 619 13.90 8.38 14.08
CA LYS A 619 14.67 9.62 14.00
C LYS A 619 15.90 9.53 14.89
N ILE A 620 17.09 9.65 14.31
CA ILE A 620 18.31 9.81 15.10
C ILE A 620 18.30 11.21 15.72
N ILE A 621 18.53 11.28 17.03
CA ILE A 621 18.53 12.51 17.82
C ILE A 621 19.95 13.02 18.05
N SER A 622 20.86 12.11 18.42
CA SER A 622 22.26 12.44 18.63
C SER A 622 23.15 11.20 18.81
N PRO A 623 24.43 11.26 18.39
CA PRO A 623 24.93 12.16 17.36
C PRO A 623 24.31 11.82 15.99
N ASP A 624 24.33 12.76 15.05
CA ASP A 624 23.97 12.47 13.65
C ASP A 624 24.83 11.31 13.12
N ASN A 625 24.22 10.42 12.34
CA ASN A 625 24.93 9.25 11.83
C ASN A 625 24.42 8.79 10.45
N ASP A 626 25.21 9.12 9.44
CA ASP A 626 24.97 8.77 8.04
C ASP A 626 25.23 7.31 7.72
N SER A 627 25.74 6.49 8.65
CA SER A 627 25.97 5.06 8.44
C SER A 627 24.78 4.17 8.81
N ILE A 628 23.75 4.72 9.47
CA ILE A 628 22.60 3.95 9.94
C ILE A 628 21.51 3.92 8.89
N ARG A 629 21.06 2.72 8.54
CA ARG A 629 19.85 2.47 7.76
C ARG A 629 18.84 1.71 8.59
N TYR A 630 17.58 1.84 8.21
CA TYR A 630 16.54 0.97 8.74
C TYR A 630 15.45 0.72 7.71
N THR A 631 14.71 -0.35 7.94
CA THR A 631 13.41 -0.62 7.33
C THR A 631 12.44 -1.04 8.42
N ARG A 632 11.14 -0.79 8.20
CA ARG A 632 10.07 -1.01 9.17
C ARG A 632 9.00 -1.94 8.62
N ARG A 633 8.47 -2.79 9.48
CA ARG A 633 7.23 -3.56 9.28
C ARG A 633 6.19 -3.15 10.33
N VAL A 634 4.98 -2.84 9.88
CA VAL A 634 3.83 -2.48 10.72
C VAL A 634 3.02 -3.76 10.98
N MET A 635 2.94 -4.16 12.24
CA MET A 635 2.21 -5.35 12.70
C MET A 635 0.88 -4.93 13.37
N PRO A 636 -0.07 -5.86 13.55
CA PRO A 636 -1.34 -5.54 14.23
C PRO A 636 -1.21 -5.02 15.67
N ASP A 637 -0.19 -5.47 16.41
CA ASP A 637 0.04 -5.17 17.84
C ASP A 637 1.35 -4.38 18.10
N GLY A 638 1.97 -3.84 17.06
CA GLY A 638 3.18 -3.01 17.18
C GLY A 638 3.95 -2.85 15.88
N ASP A 639 5.19 -2.38 15.97
CA ASP A 639 6.10 -2.30 14.83
C ASP A 639 7.34 -3.14 15.06
N LEU A 640 7.99 -3.53 13.96
CA LEU A 640 9.31 -4.12 13.93
C LEU A 640 10.26 -3.29 13.04
N TYR A 641 11.45 -3.03 13.55
CA TYR A 641 12.51 -2.28 12.87
C TYR A 641 13.73 -3.17 12.69
N PHE A 642 14.25 -3.25 11.47
CA PHE A 642 15.60 -3.75 11.20
C PHE A 642 16.52 -2.55 11.06
N ILE A 643 17.50 -2.43 11.93
CA ILE A 643 18.43 -1.29 12.01
C ILE A 643 19.83 -1.81 11.72
N PHE A 644 20.53 -1.19 10.77
CA PHE A 644 21.82 -1.67 10.28
C PHE A 644 22.85 -0.54 10.27
N ASN A 645 24.03 -0.83 10.81
CA ASN A 645 25.20 0.02 10.69
C ASN A 645 26.01 -0.39 9.44
N GLU A 646 25.84 0.32 8.33
CA GLU A 646 26.68 0.12 7.12
C GLU A 646 28.13 0.56 7.33
N GLY A 647 28.41 1.29 8.41
CA GLY A 647 29.73 1.80 8.75
C GLY A 647 30.68 0.69 9.22
N ASN A 648 31.97 0.89 8.95
CA ASN A 648 33.05 0.01 9.39
C ASN A 648 33.56 0.31 10.80
N LYS A 649 32.83 1.11 11.58
CA LYS A 649 33.16 1.48 12.96
C LYS A 649 31.95 1.25 13.84
N ALA A 650 32.21 0.91 15.10
CA ALA A 650 31.19 0.90 16.13
C ALA A 650 30.61 2.31 16.31
N THR A 651 29.32 2.38 16.58
CA THR A 651 28.59 3.62 16.79
C THR A 651 27.54 3.44 17.88
N GLU A 652 27.30 4.51 18.63
CA GLU A 652 26.25 4.60 19.65
C GLU A 652 25.47 5.89 19.40
N PHE A 653 24.15 5.77 19.35
CA PHE A 653 23.27 6.89 19.05
C PHE A 653 21.94 6.75 19.78
N THR A 654 21.29 7.89 20.03
CA THR A 654 19.94 7.95 20.56
C THR A 654 18.96 8.15 19.41
N ALA A 655 17.90 7.36 19.37
CA ALA A 655 16.85 7.45 18.35
C ALA A 655 15.45 7.47 18.97
N ASP A 656 14.57 8.28 18.36
CA ASP A 656 13.15 8.33 18.66
C ASP A 656 12.34 7.56 17.62
N PHE A 657 11.49 6.67 18.07
CA PHE A 657 10.60 5.88 17.25
C PHE A 657 9.18 6.43 17.34
N ASP A 658 8.47 6.50 16.23
CA ASP A 658 7.16 7.13 16.11
C ASP A 658 6.00 6.29 16.68
N LYS A 659 6.27 5.52 17.73
CA LYS A 659 5.30 4.75 18.52
C LYS A 659 5.58 4.92 20.01
N VAL A 660 4.56 4.66 20.82
CA VAL A 660 4.69 4.48 22.27
C VAL A 660 4.42 3.01 22.56
N GLY A 661 5.33 2.36 23.27
CA GLY A 661 5.25 0.93 23.51
C GLY A 661 6.43 0.39 24.30
N VAL A 662 6.39 -0.92 24.54
CA VAL A 662 7.50 -1.67 25.14
C VAL A 662 8.47 -2.09 24.04
N ALA A 663 9.76 -1.78 24.23
CA ALA A 663 10.81 -2.15 23.30
C ALA A 663 11.37 -3.54 23.63
N LYS A 664 11.59 -4.37 22.61
CA LYS A 664 12.30 -5.66 22.71
C LYS A 664 13.34 -5.78 21.60
N GLU A 665 14.50 -6.31 21.94
CA GLU A 665 15.52 -6.75 20.97
C GLU A 665 15.25 -8.21 20.61
N TRP A 666 15.26 -8.50 19.31
CA TRP A 666 15.12 -9.83 18.74
C TRP A 666 16.50 -10.26 18.24
N ASN A 667 17.23 -11.04 19.03
CA ASN A 667 18.57 -11.47 18.65
C ASN A 667 18.47 -12.59 17.61
N ALA A 668 18.61 -12.24 16.33
CA ALA A 668 18.53 -13.21 15.24
C ALA A 668 19.68 -14.22 15.23
N THR A 669 20.80 -13.97 15.92
CA THR A 669 21.93 -14.89 15.97
C THR A 669 21.60 -16.14 16.78
N ASP A 670 21.00 -15.98 17.96
CA ASP A 670 20.69 -17.09 18.88
C ASP A 670 19.19 -17.38 19.04
N GLY A 671 18.32 -16.51 18.50
CA GLY A 671 16.86 -16.66 18.58
C GLY A 671 16.26 -16.22 19.92
N THR A 672 16.99 -15.46 20.74
CA THR A 672 16.50 -14.96 22.03
C THR A 672 15.83 -13.59 21.90
N LEU A 673 14.91 -13.29 22.84
CA LEU A 673 14.28 -11.98 22.97
C LEU A 673 14.64 -11.35 24.31
N GLN A 674 14.91 -10.06 24.31
CA GLN A 674 15.24 -9.32 25.52
C GLN A 674 14.51 -7.97 25.55
N PRO A 675 13.82 -7.62 26.67
CA PRO A 675 13.30 -6.27 26.85
C PRO A 675 14.43 -5.23 26.83
N ILE A 676 14.19 -4.09 26.17
CA ILE A 676 15.10 -2.95 26.16
C ILE A 676 14.49 -1.86 27.02
N ASN A 677 15.29 -1.26 27.91
CA ASN A 677 14.88 -0.06 28.63
C ASN A 677 14.65 1.08 27.64
N ALA A 678 13.45 1.64 27.67
CA ALA A 678 13.07 2.75 26.82
C ALA A 678 12.51 3.89 27.67
N THR A 679 12.59 5.11 27.15
CA THR A 679 11.93 6.26 27.76
C THR A 679 10.93 6.84 26.77
N ILE A 680 9.79 7.33 27.25
CA ILE A 680 8.83 8.00 26.38
C ILE A 680 9.09 9.51 26.42
N VAL A 681 9.36 10.10 25.26
CA VAL A 681 9.61 11.53 25.08
C VAL A 681 8.76 12.02 23.92
N ASN A 682 7.95 13.07 24.12
CA ASN A 682 7.10 13.66 23.07
C ASN A 682 6.27 12.64 22.28
N ASN A 683 5.61 11.69 22.97
CA ASN A 683 4.81 10.60 22.38
C ASN A 683 5.61 9.66 21.45
N ARG A 684 6.92 9.53 21.69
CA ARG A 684 7.82 8.62 20.98
C ARG A 684 8.61 7.76 21.97
N THR A 685 8.87 6.53 21.61
CA THR A 685 9.78 5.64 22.33
C THR A 685 11.21 6.01 21.97
N ARG A 686 12.00 6.41 22.97
CA ARG A 686 13.41 6.78 22.84
C ARG A 686 14.31 5.65 23.34
N LEU A 687 15.27 5.27 22.52
CA LEU A 687 16.28 4.24 22.80
C LEU A 687 17.68 4.78 22.55
N THR A 688 18.63 4.36 23.37
CA THR A 688 20.07 4.45 23.05
C THR A 688 20.49 3.10 22.48
N ILE A 689 21.01 3.12 21.26
CA ILE A 689 21.35 1.94 20.47
C ILE A 689 22.84 1.98 20.18
N LYS A 690 23.52 0.89 20.52
CA LYS A 690 24.91 0.62 20.13
C LYS A 690 24.94 -0.46 19.07
N LEU A 691 25.67 -0.20 17.99
CA LEU A 691 25.94 -1.15 16.91
C LEU A 691 27.44 -1.19 16.65
N GLU A 692 28.04 -2.37 16.66
CA GLU A 692 29.39 -2.61 16.19
C GLU A 692 29.49 -2.41 14.66
N ALA A 693 30.70 -2.45 14.11
CA ALA A 693 30.90 -2.35 12.66
C ALA A 693 30.13 -3.46 11.93
N TRP A 694 29.30 -3.08 10.94
CA TRP A 694 28.45 -4.00 10.17
C TRP A 694 27.45 -4.81 11.01
N GLU A 695 27.13 -4.34 12.22
CA GLU A 695 26.11 -4.94 13.06
C GLU A 695 24.70 -4.47 12.67
N SER A 696 23.75 -5.37 12.86
CA SER A 696 22.32 -5.12 12.70
C SER A 696 21.56 -5.55 13.95
N LYS A 697 20.46 -4.85 14.26
CA LYS A 697 19.53 -5.21 15.33
C LYS A 697 18.10 -5.19 14.83
N LEU A 698 17.32 -6.14 15.34
CA LEU A 698 15.87 -6.15 15.19
C LEU A 698 15.25 -5.67 16.48
N ILE A 699 14.50 -4.58 16.42
CA ILE A 699 13.84 -3.97 17.58
C ILE A 699 12.35 -3.87 17.29
N SER A 700 11.53 -4.43 18.17
CA SER A 700 10.08 -4.21 18.11
C SER A 700 9.64 -3.19 19.13
N ILE A 701 8.63 -2.39 18.79
CA ILE A 701 7.89 -1.54 19.74
C ILE A 701 6.44 -2.03 19.74
N GLY A 702 6.12 -2.84 20.74
CA GLY A 702 4.80 -3.47 20.90
C GLY A 702 3.91 -2.69 21.86
N LYS A 703 2.60 -2.82 21.69
CA LYS A 703 1.64 -2.28 22.66
C LYS A 703 1.86 -2.95 24.02
N SER A 704 1.85 -2.14 25.08
CA SER A 704 1.94 -2.64 26.45
C SER A 704 0.63 -3.32 26.86
N ASN A 705 0.73 -4.53 27.39
CA ASN A 705 -0.40 -5.26 27.99
C ASN A 705 -0.47 -5.07 29.52
N ARG A 706 0.29 -4.12 30.08
CA ARG A 706 0.28 -3.84 31.52
C ARG A 706 -1.03 -3.17 31.91
N GLU A 707 -1.59 -3.61 33.03
CA GLU A 707 -2.77 -3.01 33.64
C GLU A 707 -2.37 -2.13 34.84
N TYR A 708 -3.06 -1.00 34.98
CA TYR A 708 -2.89 -0.04 36.07
C TYR A 708 -4.23 0.08 36.82
N ASN A 709 -4.42 -0.75 37.84
CA ASN A 709 -5.62 -0.71 38.67
C ASN A 709 -5.56 0.49 39.60
N ILE A 710 -6.44 1.48 39.41
CA ILE A 710 -6.38 2.76 40.13
C ILE A 710 -6.39 2.61 41.67
N LYS A 711 -7.00 1.54 42.22
CA LYS A 711 -7.02 1.31 43.68
C LYS A 711 -5.65 0.98 44.24
N GLU A 712 -4.82 0.28 43.48
CA GLU A 712 -3.43 -0.06 43.86
C GLU A 712 -2.54 1.19 43.94
N TYR A 713 -2.99 2.28 43.31
CA TYR A 713 -2.31 3.57 43.26
C TYR A 713 -2.90 4.62 44.21
N GLY A 714 -3.75 4.18 45.15
CA GLY A 714 -4.26 5.01 46.24
C GLY A 714 -5.53 5.80 45.91
N VAL A 715 -6.20 5.51 44.79
CA VAL A 715 -7.52 6.08 44.46
C VAL A 715 -8.59 5.41 45.33
N LYS A 716 -9.33 6.21 46.11
CA LYS A 716 -10.21 5.75 47.19
C LYS A 716 -11.68 5.72 46.81
N GLY A 717 -12.14 6.61 45.93
CA GLY A 717 -13.55 6.79 45.63
C GLY A 717 -14.33 7.34 46.85
N ASN A 718 -13.81 8.38 47.49
CA ASN A 718 -14.34 8.93 48.74
C ASN A 718 -15.23 10.18 48.56
N GLY A 719 -15.64 10.48 47.33
CA GLY A 719 -16.48 11.64 46.99
C GLY A 719 -15.73 12.97 46.79
N TYR A 720 -14.39 12.99 46.92
CA TYR A 720 -13.56 14.14 46.57
C TYR A 720 -12.91 13.94 45.19
N SER A 721 -12.51 15.04 44.54
CA SER A 721 -11.81 14.99 43.25
C SER A 721 -10.48 14.26 43.38
N GLU A 722 -10.28 13.23 42.56
CA GLU A 722 -9.04 12.42 42.50
C GLU A 722 -8.27 12.67 41.18
N THR A 723 -8.58 13.75 40.47
CA THR A 723 -8.03 14.13 39.16
C THR A 723 -6.52 14.04 39.09
N ALA A 724 -5.82 14.67 40.05
CA ALA A 724 -4.36 14.69 40.06
C ALA A 724 -3.76 13.28 40.21
N THR A 725 -4.39 12.42 41.03
CA THR A 725 -3.95 11.03 41.23
C THR A 725 -4.21 10.20 39.97
N LEU A 726 -5.40 10.29 39.38
CA LEU A 726 -5.76 9.58 38.15
C LEU A 726 -4.86 9.99 36.98
N GLN A 727 -4.64 11.30 36.79
CA GLN A 727 -3.74 11.79 35.75
C GLN A 727 -2.29 11.35 35.98
N ARG A 728 -1.82 11.29 37.24
CA ARG A 728 -0.50 10.75 37.58
C ARG A 728 -0.36 9.28 37.16
N ILE A 729 -1.39 8.46 37.37
CA ILE A 729 -1.39 7.04 36.97
C ILE A 729 -1.36 6.92 35.44
N ILE A 730 -2.14 7.75 34.73
CA ILE A 730 -2.09 7.80 33.25
C ILE A 730 -0.69 8.18 32.77
N ASN A 731 -0.09 9.22 33.36
CA ASN A 731 1.26 9.66 33.01
C ASN A 731 2.32 8.58 33.34
N GLU A 732 2.14 7.83 34.43
CA GLU A 732 3.00 6.70 34.80
C GLU A 732 2.85 5.55 33.79
N ALA A 733 1.63 5.26 33.31
CA ALA A 733 1.42 4.27 32.26
C ALA A 733 2.17 4.65 30.98
N VAL A 734 2.04 5.91 30.53
CA VAL A 734 2.79 6.42 29.37
C VAL A 734 4.29 6.29 29.60
N HIS A 735 4.80 6.73 30.76
CA HIS A 735 6.23 6.66 31.07
C HIS A 735 6.80 5.23 30.97
N ASN A 736 5.97 4.22 31.26
CA ASN A 736 6.31 2.81 31.20
C ASN A 736 5.96 2.14 29.84
N GLY A 737 5.76 2.92 28.77
CA GLY A 737 5.48 2.39 27.43
C GLY A 737 4.00 2.13 27.14
N GLY A 738 3.10 2.74 27.92
CA GLY A 738 1.65 2.61 27.78
C GLY A 738 1.06 1.47 28.62
N GLY A 739 -0.20 1.14 28.33
CA GLY A 739 -0.95 0.09 29.03
C GLY A 739 -2.43 0.41 29.14
N THR A 740 -3.15 -0.33 29.98
CA THR A 740 -4.58 -0.11 30.24
C THR A 740 -4.79 0.45 31.64
N ILE A 741 -5.44 1.61 31.74
CA ILE A 741 -5.95 2.11 33.01
C ILE A 741 -7.22 1.35 33.36
N VAL A 742 -7.25 0.71 34.53
CA VAL A 742 -8.39 -0.10 34.98
C VAL A 742 -9.10 0.62 36.12
N ILE A 743 -10.37 0.98 35.88
CA ILE A 743 -11.29 1.54 36.87
C ILE A 743 -12.19 0.40 37.38
N PRO A 744 -11.92 -0.19 38.55
CA PRO A 744 -12.70 -1.30 39.10
C PRO A 744 -13.97 -0.78 39.78
N ALA A 745 -14.79 -1.68 40.33
CA ALA A 745 -16.03 -1.31 41.03
C ALA A 745 -15.83 -0.25 42.14
N GLY A 746 -16.65 0.80 42.11
CA GLY A 746 -16.58 1.98 42.97
C GLY A 746 -17.07 3.25 42.28
N GLU A 747 -17.20 4.35 43.02
CA GLU A 747 -17.53 5.67 42.47
C GLU A 747 -16.32 6.61 42.59
N TYR A 748 -15.88 7.20 41.48
CA TYR A 748 -14.65 8.00 41.41
C TYR A 748 -14.95 9.35 40.81
N LEU A 749 -14.62 10.43 41.53
CA LEU A 749 -14.84 11.79 41.08
C LEU A 749 -13.55 12.36 40.47
N SER A 750 -13.63 12.95 39.28
CA SER A 750 -12.49 13.53 38.57
C SER A 750 -12.92 14.68 37.66
N GLY A 751 -12.06 15.66 37.47
CA GLY A 751 -12.07 16.58 36.34
C GLY A 751 -11.39 15.96 35.12
N ALA A 752 -11.01 16.79 34.14
CA ALA A 752 -10.55 16.31 32.85
C ALA A 752 -9.30 15.42 32.93
N LEU A 753 -9.35 14.28 32.24
CA LEU A 753 -8.24 13.36 32.07
C LEU A 753 -7.77 13.35 30.61
N PHE A 754 -6.46 13.30 30.44
CA PHE A 754 -5.77 13.28 29.16
C PHE A 754 -5.05 11.97 29.01
N PHE A 755 -5.37 11.23 27.95
CA PHE A 755 -4.81 9.93 27.61
C PHE A 755 -3.89 10.09 26.41
N PRO A 756 -2.57 10.14 26.62
CA PRO A 756 -1.61 10.17 25.53
C PRO A 756 -1.58 8.83 24.78
N ARG A 757 -0.86 8.82 23.66
CA ARG A 757 -0.67 7.65 22.82
C ARG A 757 -0.22 6.42 23.61
N GLY A 758 -0.83 5.27 23.30
CA GLY A 758 -0.48 3.97 23.88
C GLY A 758 -1.19 3.63 25.20
N VAL A 759 -2.10 4.50 25.67
CA VAL A 759 -2.90 4.23 26.88
C VAL A 759 -4.35 3.93 26.52
N ASP A 760 -4.82 2.76 26.94
CA ASP A 760 -6.20 2.30 26.88
C ASP A 760 -6.93 2.57 28.21
N LEU A 761 -8.27 2.52 28.17
CA LEU A 761 -9.11 2.68 29.35
C LEU A 761 -10.11 1.51 29.46
N ARG A 762 -10.11 0.81 30.60
CA ARG A 762 -11.13 -0.18 30.96
C ARG A 762 -11.93 0.29 32.17
N ILE A 763 -13.25 0.40 32.03
CA ILE A 763 -14.16 0.74 33.13
C ILE A 763 -15.03 -0.47 33.44
N GLU A 764 -14.72 -1.14 34.54
CA GLU A 764 -15.31 -2.43 34.87
C GLU A 764 -16.77 -2.29 35.31
N LYS A 765 -17.46 -3.44 35.33
CA LYS A 765 -18.82 -3.53 35.83
C LYS A 765 -18.92 -2.98 37.26
N ASN A 766 -20.00 -2.24 37.54
CA ASN A 766 -20.25 -1.56 38.81
C ASN A 766 -19.24 -0.44 39.16
N ALA A 767 -18.37 -0.03 38.23
CA ALA A 767 -17.59 1.18 38.36
C ALA A 767 -18.36 2.39 37.81
N LYS A 768 -18.20 3.54 38.45
CA LYS A 768 -18.74 4.82 38.00
C LYS A 768 -17.65 5.89 38.05
N LEU A 769 -17.25 6.40 36.88
CA LEU A 769 -16.36 7.55 36.76
C LEU A 769 -17.21 8.82 36.59
N ILE A 770 -17.09 9.77 37.50
CA ILE A 770 -17.97 10.93 37.65
C ILE A 770 -17.17 12.20 37.39
N SER A 771 -17.69 13.07 36.53
CA SER A 771 -17.15 14.40 36.27
C SER A 771 -17.31 15.31 37.50
N THR A 772 -16.30 16.11 37.82
CA THR A 772 -16.49 17.32 38.63
C THR A 772 -17.20 18.39 37.80
N VAL A 773 -17.63 19.47 38.47
CA VAL A 773 -18.18 20.67 37.82
C VAL A 773 -17.34 21.92 38.06
N ASP A 774 -16.11 21.75 38.56
CA ASP A 774 -15.15 22.84 38.74
C ASP A 774 -14.51 23.18 37.39
N PRO A 775 -14.75 24.37 36.81
CA PRO A 775 -14.16 24.76 35.53
C PRO A 775 -12.63 24.77 35.53
N ASN A 776 -11.99 24.92 36.69
CA ASN A 776 -10.53 24.94 36.80
C ASN A 776 -9.89 23.57 36.54
N GLU A 777 -10.64 22.48 36.70
CA GLU A 777 -10.19 21.13 36.37
C GLU A 777 -10.42 20.76 34.89
N PHE A 778 -10.89 21.71 34.07
CA PHE A 778 -11.15 21.53 32.64
C PHE A 778 -10.42 22.61 31.83
N PRO A 779 -9.11 22.45 31.57
CA PRO A 779 -8.32 23.46 30.89
C PRO A 779 -8.81 23.73 29.46
N VAL A 780 -8.62 24.96 29.00
CA VAL A 780 -8.92 25.37 27.63
C VAL A 780 -7.74 25.01 26.73
N ILE A 781 -7.96 24.13 25.76
CA ILE A 781 -6.94 23.57 24.86
C ILE A 781 -7.27 23.88 23.40
N PRO A 782 -6.30 23.83 22.47
CA PRO A 782 -6.59 23.73 21.03
C PRO A 782 -7.41 22.47 20.75
N THR A 783 -8.55 22.62 20.07
CA THR A 783 -9.46 21.54 19.70
C THR A 783 -10.42 22.05 18.61
N ARG A 784 -11.38 21.23 18.17
CA ARG A 784 -12.48 21.68 17.31
C ARG A 784 -13.78 21.72 18.10
N PHE A 785 -14.53 22.81 18.03
CA PHE A 785 -15.88 22.88 18.63
C PHE A 785 -16.82 23.63 17.70
N GLU A 786 -18.01 23.07 17.48
CA GLU A 786 -18.97 23.51 16.44
C GLU A 786 -18.28 23.76 15.08
N GLY A 787 -17.46 22.81 14.66
CA GLY A 787 -16.81 22.80 13.36
C GLY A 787 -15.69 23.82 13.14
N ILE A 788 -15.26 24.57 14.16
CA ILE A 788 -14.11 25.50 14.05
C ILE A 788 -12.96 25.02 14.94
N GLU A 789 -11.76 24.92 14.38
CA GLU A 789 -10.52 24.76 15.14
C GLU A 789 -10.24 26.01 15.96
N LYS A 790 -10.32 25.90 17.29
CA LYS A 790 -10.13 27.01 18.23
C LYS A 790 -9.72 26.52 19.62
N ARG A 791 -9.37 27.46 20.49
CA ARG A 791 -9.22 27.15 21.92
C ARG A 791 -10.60 26.98 22.55
N TRP A 792 -10.85 25.82 23.16
CA TRP A 792 -12.12 25.50 23.83
C TRP A 792 -11.89 24.64 25.08
N ARG A 793 -12.87 24.57 25.98
CA ARG A 793 -12.78 23.67 27.14
C ARG A 793 -12.62 22.23 26.66
N CYS A 794 -11.67 21.50 27.24
CA CYS A 794 -11.43 20.10 26.91
C CYS A 794 -12.65 19.21 27.23
N ALA A 795 -12.64 17.97 26.75
CA ALA A 795 -13.60 16.96 27.18
C ALA A 795 -13.26 16.45 28.59
N PHE A 796 -14.16 15.68 29.20
CA PHE A 796 -13.86 14.96 30.43
C PHE A 796 -12.79 13.90 30.20
N LEU A 797 -12.89 13.11 29.12
CA LEU A 797 -11.84 12.17 28.70
C LEU A 797 -11.33 12.53 27.32
N ASN A 798 -10.02 12.75 27.19
CA ASN A 798 -9.39 13.23 25.96
C ASN A 798 -8.37 12.20 25.46
N PHE A 799 -8.61 11.63 24.29
CA PHE A 799 -7.70 10.71 23.60
C PHE A 799 -7.17 11.41 22.34
N ASP A 800 -5.85 11.45 22.21
CA ASP A 800 -5.19 12.28 21.19
C ASP A 800 -4.03 11.51 20.56
N HIS A 801 -4.00 11.46 19.22
CA HIS A 801 -2.95 10.81 18.41
C HIS A 801 -2.65 9.36 18.84
N SER A 802 -3.70 8.56 19.11
CA SER A 802 -3.59 7.22 19.69
C SER A 802 -4.08 6.12 18.75
N ASP A 803 -3.14 5.54 18.01
CA ASP A 803 -3.41 4.40 17.10
C ASP A 803 -3.93 3.19 17.88
N GLY A 804 -5.06 2.64 17.44
CA GLY A 804 -5.62 1.41 18.01
C GLY A 804 -6.04 1.54 19.48
N VAL A 805 -6.35 2.76 19.93
CA VAL A 805 -6.81 3.02 21.30
C VAL A 805 -8.10 2.25 21.60
N LYS A 806 -8.18 1.67 22.80
CA LYS A 806 -9.36 0.94 23.27
C LYS A 806 -9.94 1.59 24.52
N VAL A 807 -11.24 1.87 24.48
CA VAL A 807 -12.01 2.37 25.63
C VAL A 807 -13.21 1.46 25.84
N TYR A 808 -13.20 0.64 26.89
CA TYR A 808 -14.16 -0.46 26.95
C TYR A 808 -14.57 -0.85 28.37
N GLY A 809 -15.65 -1.62 28.49
CA GLY A 809 -16.10 -2.22 29.74
C GLY A 809 -17.61 -2.17 29.89
N GLU A 810 -18.10 -2.27 31.12
CA GLU A 810 -19.54 -2.31 31.46
C GLU A 810 -19.92 -1.22 32.49
N GLY A 811 -18.96 -0.36 32.84
CA GLY A 811 -19.15 0.70 33.83
C GLY A 811 -19.89 1.93 33.29
N VAL A 812 -20.03 2.93 34.17
CA VAL A 812 -20.75 4.17 33.92
C VAL A 812 -19.78 5.37 33.89
N ILE A 813 -19.94 6.25 32.91
CA ILE A 813 -19.32 7.58 32.87
C ILE A 813 -20.42 8.62 33.06
N ASP A 814 -20.35 9.44 34.12
CA ASP A 814 -21.36 10.46 34.46
C ASP A 814 -20.79 11.86 34.29
N GLY A 815 -21.29 12.61 33.30
CA GLY A 815 -20.80 13.94 32.96
C GLY A 815 -21.31 15.07 33.85
N LYS A 816 -22.22 14.80 34.80
CA LYS A 816 -22.83 15.82 35.68
C LYS A 816 -23.41 17.04 34.93
N GLY A 817 -23.90 16.84 33.71
CA GLY A 817 -24.29 17.91 32.79
C GLY A 817 -25.38 18.84 33.31
N VAL A 818 -26.26 18.34 34.20
CA VAL A 818 -27.28 19.15 34.86
C VAL A 818 -26.66 20.20 35.78
N GLU A 819 -25.65 19.81 36.54
CA GLU A 819 -24.93 20.70 37.46
C GLU A 819 -24.07 21.70 36.67
N TRP A 820 -23.47 21.28 35.55
CA TRP A 820 -22.75 22.16 34.63
C TRP A 820 -23.59 23.31 34.07
N LYS A 821 -24.92 23.19 33.99
CA LYS A 821 -25.81 24.31 33.57
C LYS A 821 -25.72 25.52 34.51
N LYS A 822 -25.31 25.32 35.76
CA LYS A 822 -25.16 26.39 36.77
C LYS A 822 -23.88 27.20 36.57
N ILE A 823 -22.93 26.67 35.79
CA ILE A 823 -21.67 27.33 35.49
C ILE A 823 -21.86 28.30 34.29
N PRO A 824 -21.39 29.55 34.37
CA PRO A 824 -21.45 30.48 33.24
C PRO A 824 -20.79 29.91 31.98
N PHE A 825 -21.48 30.02 30.84
CA PHE A 825 -20.99 29.50 29.55
C PHE A 825 -19.66 30.14 29.13
N GLY A 826 -19.51 31.45 29.36
CA GLY A 826 -18.27 32.20 29.09
C GLY A 826 -17.75 32.05 27.65
N ASN A 827 -16.45 32.21 27.46
CA ASN A 827 -15.79 32.08 26.15
C ASN A 827 -15.33 30.64 25.82
N SER A 828 -15.55 29.67 26.72
CA SER A 828 -15.04 28.29 26.60
C SER A 828 -16.11 27.19 26.70
N GLY A 829 -17.38 27.55 26.94
CA GLY A 829 -18.52 26.63 26.91
C GLY A 829 -18.53 25.59 28.01
N ARG A 830 -19.28 24.50 27.79
CA ARG A 830 -19.32 23.31 28.67
C ARG A 830 -18.43 22.21 28.08
N PRO A 831 -17.87 21.31 28.91
CA PRO A 831 -17.04 20.22 28.42
C PRO A 831 -17.89 19.19 27.66
N ARG A 832 -17.25 18.49 26.74
CA ARG A 832 -17.78 17.25 26.14
C ARG A 832 -17.49 16.08 27.06
N LEU A 833 -18.16 14.93 26.89
CA LEU A 833 -17.85 13.78 27.72
C LEU A 833 -16.56 13.07 27.27
N LEU A 834 -16.45 12.72 25.99
CA LEU A 834 -15.26 12.11 25.40
C LEU A 834 -14.90 12.77 24.06
N CYS A 835 -13.61 12.90 23.79
CA CYS A 835 -13.10 13.35 22.49
C CYS A 835 -11.95 12.43 22.05
N PHE A 836 -12.08 11.83 20.87
CA PHE A 836 -11.03 11.12 20.16
C PHE A 836 -10.55 11.98 19.00
N THR A 837 -9.30 12.42 19.04
CA THR A 837 -8.70 13.23 17.97
C THR A 837 -7.57 12.43 17.34
N ASP A 838 -7.65 12.22 16.03
CA ASP A 838 -6.63 11.49 15.25
C ASP A 838 -6.28 10.13 15.87
N CYS A 839 -7.28 9.27 16.08
CA CYS A 839 -7.13 7.97 16.75
C CYS A 839 -7.42 6.81 15.79
N PRO A 840 -6.59 6.58 14.76
CA PRO A 840 -6.89 5.61 13.72
C PRO A 840 -6.92 4.18 14.25
N GLY A 841 -7.83 3.36 13.74
CA GLY A 841 -8.05 1.97 14.19
C GLY A 841 -8.61 1.84 15.62
N GLY A 842 -9.09 2.92 16.23
CA GLY A 842 -9.58 2.92 17.61
C GLY A 842 -10.96 2.25 17.81
N LYS A 843 -11.29 1.91 19.06
CA LYS A 843 -12.59 1.35 19.43
C LYS A 843 -13.07 1.82 20.80
N ILE A 844 -14.37 2.14 20.89
CA ILE A 844 -15.11 2.27 22.16
C ILE A 844 -16.26 1.26 22.25
N SER A 845 -16.41 0.57 23.38
CA SER A 845 -17.49 -0.42 23.51
C SER A 845 -18.02 -0.73 24.91
N GLY A 846 -19.32 -1.03 25.00
CA GLY A 846 -20.00 -1.62 26.18
C GLY A 846 -20.36 -0.64 27.32
N LEU A 847 -19.90 0.60 27.23
CA LEU A 847 -20.00 1.58 28.31
C LEU A 847 -21.38 2.25 28.38
N LYS A 848 -21.78 2.61 29.60
CA LYS A 848 -22.92 3.49 29.86
C LYS A 848 -22.43 4.91 30.07
N MET A 849 -22.98 5.87 29.33
CA MET A 849 -22.60 7.27 29.39
C MET A 849 -23.84 8.09 29.73
N ILE A 850 -23.80 8.82 30.84
CA ILE A 850 -24.96 9.57 31.31
C ILE A 850 -24.62 11.03 31.57
N ASN A 851 -25.62 11.89 31.39
CA ASN A 851 -25.58 13.31 31.76
C ASN A 851 -24.36 14.06 31.20
N GLN A 852 -24.07 13.91 29.91
CA GLN A 852 -23.07 14.70 29.20
C GLN A 852 -23.32 16.21 29.39
N ALA A 853 -22.27 17.02 29.58
CA ALA A 853 -22.42 18.47 29.81
C ALA A 853 -22.62 19.30 28.53
N SER A 854 -22.19 18.76 27.39
CA SER A 854 -22.51 19.21 26.02
C SER A 854 -22.52 17.95 25.15
N TRP A 855 -21.79 17.89 24.03
CA TRP A 855 -21.69 16.68 23.22
C TRP A 855 -21.10 15.52 24.03
N CYS A 856 -21.65 14.32 23.87
CA CYS A 856 -21.19 13.14 24.59
C CYS A 856 -19.92 12.59 23.96
N LEU A 857 -19.97 12.04 22.75
CA LEU A 857 -18.81 11.40 22.10
C LEU A 857 -18.44 12.13 20.80
N HIS A 858 -17.25 12.74 20.75
CA HIS A 858 -16.74 13.41 19.56
C HIS A 858 -15.58 12.62 18.94
N VAL A 859 -15.75 12.14 17.70
CA VAL A 859 -14.72 11.47 16.89
C VAL A 859 -14.27 12.42 15.81
N LEU A 860 -13.04 12.91 15.95
CA LEU A 860 -12.47 13.99 15.14
C LEU A 860 -11.24 13.51 14.39
N TYR A 861 -11.16 13.81 13.09
CA TYR A 861 -9.99 13.55 12.24
C TYR A 861 -9.50 12.10 12.24
N THR A 862 -10.38 11.17 12.54
CA THR A 862 -10.04 9.77 12.75
C THR A 862 -10.31 8.94 11.50
N ASN A 863 -9.52 7.90 11.27
CA ASN A 863 -9.67 6.98 10.15
C ASN A 863 -9.72 5.53 10.64
N GLY A 864 -10.82 4.81 10.38
CA GLY A 864 -11.05 3.48 10.94
C GLY A 864 -11.38 3.57 12.43
N PHE A 865 -12.67 3.64 12.81
CA PHE A 865 -13.05 3.66 14.22
C PHE A 865 -14.36 2.94 14.47
N THR A 866 -14.42 2.15 15.55
CA THR A 866 -15.60 1.37 15.91
C THR A 866 -16.24 1.87 17.20
N ILE A 867 -17.55 2.13 17.16
CA ILE A 867 -18.40 2.44 18.30
C ILE A 867 -19.42 1.31 18.42
N ASP A 868 -19.38 0.54 19.50
CA ASP A 868 -20.10 -0.73 19.59
C ASP A 868 -20.72 -0.96 20.96
N GLY A 869 -22.04 -1.09 21.03
CA GLY A 869 -22.71 -1.51 22.26
C GLY A 869 -22.68 -0.48 23.39
N ILE A 870 -22.63 0.82 23.08
CA ILE A 870 -22.69 1.89 24.10
C ILE A 870 -24.14 2.36 24.36
N ASP A 871 -24.41 2.84 25.57
CA ASP A 871 -25.73 3.38 25.97
C ASP A 871 -25.56 4.82 26.50
N ILE A 872 -25.97 5.81 25.72
CA ILE A 872 -25.88 7.24 26.03
C ILE A 872 -27.23 7.76 26.52
N ARG A 873 -27.29 8.41 27.68
CA ARG A 873 -28.54 8.99 28.21
C ARG A 873 -28.33 10.34 28.92
N ALA A 874 -28.93 11.39 28.38
CA ALA A 874 -29.18 12.62 29.15
C ALA A 874 -30.47 12.42 29.98
N LEU A 875 -30.32 12.15 31.28
CA LEU A 875 -31.46 11.79 32.14
C LEU A 875 -32.36 12.99 32.48
N GLU A 876 -31.86 14.20 32.24
CA GLU A 876 -32.58 15.45 32.38
C GLU A 876 -32.23 16.38 31.21
N TYR A 877 -33.02 17.43 31.01
CA TYR A 877 -32.78 18.43 29.96
C TYR A 877 -31.40 19.08 30.08
N ILE A 878 -30.54 18.83 29.09
CA ILE A 878 -29.21 19.44 28.95
C ILE A 878 -29.09 20.00 27.53
N PRO A 879 -28.91 21.32 27.33
CA PRO A 879 -28.81 21.90 26.00
C PRO A 879 -27.56 21.42 25.26
N SER A 880 -27.60 21.30 23.93
CA SER A 880 -26.47 20.87 23.09
C SER A 880 -25.87 19.53 23.53
N SER A 881 -26.74 18.58 23.89
CA SER A 881 -26.35 17.27 24.44
C SER A 881 -26.31 16.18 23.37
N ASP A 882 -25.73 16.49 22.20
CA ASP A 882 -25.53 15.57 21.09
C ASP A 882 -24.95 14.23 21.59
N GLY A 883 -25.43 13.11 21.05
CA GLY A 883 -24.95 11.79 21.44
C GLY A 883 -23.57 11.49 20.86
N ILE A 884 -23.48 11.39 19.54
CA ILE A 884 -22.22 11.11 18.84
C ILE A 884 -22.01 12.12 17.71
N ASP A 885 -20.85 12.75 17.71
CA ASP A 885 -20.39 13.68 16.67
C ASP A 885 -19.26 13.05 15.87
N ILE A 886 -19.48 12.80 14.58
CA ILE A 886 -18.45 12.32 13.65
C ILE A 886 -17.99 13.51 12.80
N ASP A 887 -16.80 14.04 13.05
CA ASP A 887 -16.29 15.27 12.42
C ASP A 887 -15.03 14.99 11.58
N SER A 888 -15.11 15.26 10.27
CA SER A 888 -14.03 15.10 9.30
C SER A 888 -13.30 13.75 9.44
N SER A 889 -14.06 12.66 9.58
CA SER A 889 -13.56 11.32 9.88
C SER A 889 -13.99 10.31 8.81
N ASN A 890 -13.16 9.29 8.57
CA ASN A 890 -13.35 8.29 7.51
C ASN A 890 -13.41 6.88 8.08
N ASP A 891 -14.17 5.99 7.42
CA ASP A 891 -14.25 4.56 7.76
C ASP A 891 -14.70 4.33 9.21
N ILE A 892 -15.95 4.69 9.48
CA ILE A 892 -16.52 4.66 10.84
C ILE A 892 -17.66 3.65 10.90
N LEU A 893 -17.62 2.77 11.90
CA LEU A 893 -18.69 1.84 12.23
C LEU A 893 -19.33 2.22 13.56
N ILE A 894 -20.65 2.45 13.56
CA ILE A 894 -21.46 2.61 14.76
C ILE A 894 -22.51 1.50 14.78
N THR A 895 -22.45 0.62 15.77
CA THR A 895 -23.39 -0.50 15.88
C THR A 895 -23.88 -0.75 17.29
N SER A 896 -25.05 -1.39 17.40
CA SER A 896 -25.59 -1.93 18.65
C SER A 896 -25.76 -0.87 19.75
N THR A 897 -25.93 0.39 19.36
CA THR A 897 -25.83 1.55 20.25
C THR A 897 -27.22 2.12 20.57
N ARG A 898 -27.43 2.53 21.82
CA ARG A 898 -28.64 3.20 22.27
C ARG A 898 -28.36 4.63 22.68
N ILE A 899 -29.20 5.58 22.25
CA ILE A 899 -29.01 7.02 22.54
C ILE A 899 -30.33 7.69 22.95
N GLU A 900 -30.24 8.46 24.04
CA GLU A 900 -31.22 9.44 24.50
C GLU A 900 -30.50 10.77 24.79
N ALA A 901 -30.78 11.78 23.98
CA ALA A 901 -30.13 13.08 23.99
C ALA A 901 -31.17 14.21 23.92
N HIS A 902 -30.85 15.41 24.41
CA HIS A 902 -31.68 16.60 24.21
C HIS A 902 -31.16 17.48 23.04
N ASP A 903 -30.32 16.90 22.19
CA ASP A 903 -30.00 17.38 20.84
C ASP A 903 -29.95 16.18 19.87
N ASP A 904 -29.20 16.23 18.78
CA ASP A 904 -29.13 15.10 17.82
C ASP A 904 -28.53 13.83 18.46
N CYS A 905 -29.11 12.64 18.22
CA CYS A 905 -28.54 11.39 18.71
C CYS A 905 -27.18 11.14 18.02
N ILE A 906 -27.13 11.29 16.70
CA ILE A 906 -25.87 11.31 15.94
C ILE A 906 -25.86 12.54 15.04
N SER A 907 -24.77 13.31 15.06
CA SER A 907 -24.49 14.40 14.13
C SER A 907 -23.23 14.08 13.31
N ILE A 908 -23.36 13.97 12.00
CA ILE A 908 -22.22 13.87 11.08
C ILE A 908 -21.84 15.29 10.64
N LYS A 909 -20.57 15.64 10.79
CA LYS A 909 -19.98 16.97 10.57
C LYS A 909 -18.67 16.86 9.79
N SER A 910 -18.18 17.98 9.28
CA SER A 910 -16.94 18.10 8.52
C SER A 910 -16.47 19.55 8.52
N GLY A 911 -16.49 20.21 9.69
CA GLY A 911 -16.11 21.62 9.83
C GLY A 911 -17.10 22.67 9.33
N ARG A 912 -16.88 23.91 9.77
CA ARG A 912 -17.79 25.05 9.57
C ARG A 912 -17.13 26.16 8.77
N ASP A 913 -17.87 26.65 7.78
CA ASP A 913 -17.54 27.83 6.96
C ASP A 913 -16.11 27.79 6.39
N GLU A 914 -15.39 28.91 6.49
CA GLU A 914 -14.03 29.05 5.98
C GLU A 914 -13.07 28.03 6.61
N ASP A 915 -13.20 27.77 7.91
CA ASP A 915 -12.35 26.82 8.61
C ASP A 915 -12.55 25.39 8.11
N GLY A 916 -13.81 24.97 7.92
CA GLY A 916 -14.13 23.67 7.34
C GLY A 916 -13.62 23.51 5.91
N ARG A 917 -13.72 24.57 5.08
CA ARG A 917 -13.18 24.56 3.71
C ARG A 917 -11.65 24.57 3.67
N ARG A 918 -11.00 25.29 4.60
CA ARG A 918 -9.54 25.32 4.75
C ARG A 918 -9.00 23.94 5.10
N VAL A 919 -9.64 23.25 6.04
CA VAL A 919 -9.27 21.88 6.41
C VAL A 919 -9.55 20.92 5.27
N GLY A 920 -10.67 21.10 4.55
CA GLY A 920 -10.96 20.39 3.30
C GLY A 920 -11.13 18.87 3.45
N ARG A 921 -11.41 18.39 4.67
CA ARG A 921 -11.55 16.96 4.99
C ARG A 921 -13.02 16.59 5.19
N PRO A 922 -13.61 15.72 4.34
CA PRO A 922 -14.98 15.26 4.49
C PRO A 922 -15.13 14.29 5.65
N SER A 923 -16.37 14.07 6.08
CA SER A 923 -16.74 12.83 6.78
C SER A 923 -17.29 11.84 5.76
N GLU A 924 -16.66 10.68 5.64
CA GLU A 924 -17.02 9.73 4.58
C GLU A 924 -16.85 8.26 4.94
N ASN A 925 -17.57 7.39 4.21
CA ASN A 925 -17.56 5.94 4.43
C ASN A 925 -17.97 5.57 5.86
N ILE A 926 -19.22 5.91 6.21
CA ILE A 926 -19.76 5.73 7.56
C ILE A 926 -20.92 4.74 7.51
N LEU A 927 -20.86 3.70 8.35
CA LEU A 927 -21.94 2.74 8.55
C LEU A 927 -22.50 2.87 9.96
N ILE A 928 -23.81 3.13 10.05
CA ILE A 928 -24.58 3.15 11.29
C ILE A 928 -25.61 2.03 11.19
N GLU A 929 -25.52 1.00 12.03
CA GLU A 929 -26.41 -0.14 11.95
C GLU A 929 -26.88 -0.69 13.30
N ASN A 930 -28.07 -1.30 13.34
CA ASN A 930 -28.58 -1.98 14.54
C ASN A 930 -28.65 -1.07 15.79
N CYS A 931 -28.97 0.22 15.60
CA CYS A 931 -29.01 1.21 16.67
C CYS A 931 -30.44 1.54 17.12
N HIS A 932 -30.59 1.97 18.37
CA HIS A 932 -31.85 2.46 18.96
C HIS A 932 -31.71 3.93 19.37
N PHE A 933 -32.35 4.81 18.60
CA PHE A 933 -32.39 6.26 18.85
C PHE A 933 -33.69 6.62 19.56
N ALA A 934 -33.69 6.49 20.90
CA ALA A 934 -34.91 6.61 21.68
C ALA A 934 -35.40 8.07 21.80
N TYR A 935 -34.54 9.04 22.10
CA TYR A 935 -34.94 10.46 22.16
C TYR A 935 -33.83 11.38 21.68
N GLY A 936 -34.18 12.43 20.93
CA GLY A 936 -33.24 13.38 20.32
C GLY A 936 -33.94 14.46 19.51
N HIS A 937 -33.28 15.60 19.31
CA HIS A 937 -33.67 16.60 18.30
C HIS A 937 -33.55 16.05 16.87
N GLY A 938 -32.66 15.07 16.68
CA GLY A 938 -32.58 14.28 15.46
C GLY A 938 -32.16 12.84 15.74
N GLY A 939 -32.56 11.91 14.88
CA GLY A 939 -32.07 10.53 14.94
C GLY A 939 -30.63 10.45 14.39
N VAL A 940 -30.48 10.66 13.09
CA VAL A 940 -29.18 10.93 12.48
C VAL A 940 -29.26 12.22 11.67
N ALA A 941 -28.44 13.20 12.05
CA ALA A 941 -28.39 14.51 11.45
C ALA A 941 -27.12 14.69 10.61
N MET A 942 -27.27 15.27 9.42
CA MET A 942 -26.14 15.79 8.64
C MET A 942 -26.00 17.28 8.95
N GLY A 943 -24.95 17.67 9.65
CA GLY A 943 -24.60 19.06 9.91
C GLY A 943 -25.06 19.67 11.23
N SER A 944 -25.00 21.01 11.38
CA SER A 944 -24.88 21.99 10.29
C SER A 944 -23.47 22.25 9.76
N GLU A 945 -22.45 21.76 10.43
CA GLU A 945 -21.04 22.00 10.10
C GLU A 945 -20.57 21.03 9.02
N ILE A 946 -20.91 21.31 7.75
CA ILE A 946 -20.72 20.37 6.62
C ILE A 946 -19.74 20.86 5.56
N SER A 947 -18.94 21.89 5.85
CA SER A 947 -18.18 22.64 4.85
C SER A 947 -17.09 21.82 4.13
N GLY A 948 -16.51 20.81 4.77
CA GLY A 948 -15.62 19.82 4.16
C GLY A 948 -16.31 18.73 3.33
N GLY A 949 -17.64 18.63 3.41
CA GLY A 949 -18.47 17.63 2.73
C GLY A 949 -18.78 16.39 3.56
N ILE A 950 -19.89 15.73 3.24
CA ILE A 950 -20.31 14.44 3.83
C ILE A 950 -20.68 13.50 2.70
N ARG A 951 -20.11 12.29 2.65
CA ARG A 951 -20.45 11.35 1.59
C ARG A 951 -20.37 9.88 1.98
N ASN A 952 -21.09 9.03 1.25
CA ASN A 952 -21.08 7.58 1.44
C ASN A 952 -21.43 7.19 2.89
N VAL A 953 -22.63 7.57 3.32
CA VAL A 953 -23.15 7.25 4.66
C VAL A 953 -24.33 6.31 4.53
N THR A 954 -24.30 5.18 5.23
CA THR A 954 -25.42 4.23 5.30
C THR A 954 -25.91 4.12 6.74
N ILE A 955 -27.20 4.34 6.93
CA ILE A 955 -27.92 4.17 8.19
C ILE A 955 -28.94 3.05 7.98
N ARG A 956 -28.79 1.93 8.68
CA ARG A 956 -29.63 0.76 8.44
C ARG A 956 -30.11 0.01 9.67
N SER A 957 -31.27 -0.63 9.56
CA SER A 957 -31.78 -1.52 10.62
C SER A 957 -31.87 -0.83 11.99
N CYS A 958 -32.35 0.42 12.01
CA CYS A 958 -32.42 1.25 13.22
C CYS A 958 -33.86 1.47 13.66
N LEU A 959 -34.05 1.58 14.99
CA LEU A 959 -35.30 1.96 15.62
C LEU A 959 -35.21 3.40 16.13
N MET A 960 -36.21 4.22 15.81
CA MET A 960 -36.37 5.57 16.35
C MET A 960 -37.74 5.71 17.01
N ASP A 961 -37.82 6.04 18.30
CA ASP A 961 -39.09 6.08 19.02
C ASP A 961 -39.21 7.25 20.03
N ASN A 962 -40.09 7.11 21.03
CA ASN A 962 -40.25 8.00 22.20
C ASN A 962 -40.22 9.51 21.89
N GLU A 963 -41.02 9.98 20.93
CA GLU A 963 -41.09 11.40 20.53
C GLU A 963 -39.78 12.01 19.99
N ASN A 964 -38.88 11.20 19.40
CA ASN A 964 -37.75 11.73 18.63
C ASN A 964 -38.24 12.83 17.66
N TRP A 965 -37.61 14.00 17.72
CA TRP A 965 -38.09 15.18 17.00
C TRP A 965 -38.00 15.02 15.50
N SER A 966 -36.83 14.58 15.01
CA SER A 966 -36.51 14.51 13.59
C SER A 966 -35.56 13.36 13.25
N PRO A 967 -36.10 12.13 13.16
CA PRO A 967 -35.38 10.93 12.74
C PRO A 967 -34.38 11.13 11.58
N LEU A 968 -34.82 11.83 10.53
CA LEU A 968 -34.10 12.00 9.27
C LEU A 968 -33.82 13.49 9.05
N ARG A 969 -32.58 13.94 9.36
CA ARG A 969 -32.30 15.37 9.51
C ARG A 969 -31.09 15.86 8.70
N PHE A 970 -31.23 17.03 8.09
CA PHE A 970 -30.17 17.71 7.34
C PHE A 970 -30.20 19.20 7.66
N LYS A 971 -29.04 19.78 7.97
CA LYS A 971 -28.89 21.19 8.34
C LYS A 971 -27.75 21.81 7.54
N SER A 972 -28.00 22.94 6.90
CA SER A 972 -26.93 23.77 6.32
C SER A 972 -27.25 25.26 6.41
N GLN A 973 -26.31 26.09 5.97
CA GLN A 973 -26.44 27.54 5.85
C GLN A 973 -25.83 28.01 4.53
N PRO A 974 -26.26 29.18 4.01
CA PRO A 974 -25.66 29.76 2.81
C PRO A 974 -24.13 29.91 2.87
N SER A 975 -23.57 30.08 4.07
CA SER A 975 -22.14 30.25 4.29
C SER A 975 -21.31 28.98 4.21
N ARG A 976 -21.93 27.78 4.25
CA ARG A 976 -21.20 26.51 4.43
C ARG A 976 -20.47 26.05 3.16
N GLY A 977 -21.12 26.08 2.01
CA GLY A 977 -20.64 25.39 0.82
C GLY A 977 -20.65 23.87 1.00
N GLY A 978 -19.72 23.16 0.35
CA GLY A 978 -19.58 21.71 0.47
C GLY A 978 -20.68 20.91 -0.25
N THR A 979 -20.61 19.59 -0.19
CA THR A 979 -21.58 18.68 -0.78
C THR A 979 -21.93 17.58 0.21
N VAL A 980 -23.22 17.26 0.32
CA VAL A 980 -23.72 16.09 1.04
C VAL A 980 -24.31 15.13 0.01
N GLU A 981 -23.70 13.96 -0.16
CA GLU A 981 -24.06 13.03 -1.23
C GLU A 981 -23.97 11.56 -0.85
N ASN A 982 -24.72 10.69 -1.55
CA ASN A 982 -24.70 9.25 -1.33
C ASN A 982 -25.04 8.88 0.13
N ILE A 983 -26.17 9.38 0.62
CA ILE A 983 -26.67 9.10 1.96
C ILE A 983 -27.83 8.13 1.83
N THR A 984 -27.77 6.99 2.50
CA THR A 984 -28.82 5.97 2.47
C THR A 984 -29.37 5.74 3.87
N PHE A 985 -30.67 5.90 4.02
CA PHE A 985 -31.44 5.39 5.14
C PHE A 985 -32.21 4.15 4.65
N GLU A 986 -31.97 2.99 5.25
CA GLU A 986 -32.63 1.74 4.86
C GLU A 986 -33.13 0.95 6.07
N ASP A 987 -34.29 0.29 5.94
CA ASP A 987 -34.85 -0.56 6.99
C ASP A 987 -35.00 0.17 8.35
N ILE A 988 -35.59 1.37 8.31
CA ILE A 988 -35.79 2.21 9.50
C ILE A 988 -37.22 2.08 10.00
N THR A 989 -37.38 1.80 11.29
CA THR A 989 -38.67 1.81 11.98
C THR A 989 -38.80 3.05 12.86
N ILE A 990 -39.88 3.82 12.68
CA ILE A 990 -40.14 5.06 13.43
C ILE A 990 -41.45 4.93 14.21
N LYS A 991 -41.45 5.16 15.52
CA LYS A 991 -42.64 5.07 16.38
C LYS A 991 -42.89 6.36 17.14
N GLY A 992 -43.87 7.14 16.69
CA GLY A 992 -44.34 8.33 17.40
C GLY A 992 -43.39 9.53 17.35
N ALA A 993 -42.73 9.79 16.22
CA ALA A 993 -41.87 10.96 16.05
C ALA A 993 -42.68 12.28 15.99
N ARG A 994 -42.05 13.43 16.25
CA ARG A 994 -42.72 14.72 16.01
C ARG A 994 -42.78 15.09 14.54
N SER A 995 -41.66 15.00 13.85
CA SER A 995 -41.51 15.32 12.42
C SER A 995 -40.55 14.31 11.81
N ILE A 996 -40.92 13.51 10.81
CA ILE A 996 -39.96 12.50 10.31
C ILE A 996 -38.79 13.15 9.57
N PHE A 997 -39.10 14.01 8.59
CA PHE A 997 -38.11 14.73 7.80
C PHE A 997 -37.92 16.16 8.34
N ASP A 998 -36.67 16.55 8.61
CA ASP A 998 -36.27 17.95 8.87
C ASP A 998 -35.03 18.27 8.03
N ILE A 999 -35.26 18.79 6.82
CA ILE A 999 -34.20 19.20 5.90
C ILE A 999 -34.25 20.71 5.81
N ASN A 1000 -33.28 21.40 6.40
CA ASN A 1000 -33.24 22.85 6.46
C ASN A 1000 -31.90 23.40 5.97
N MET A 1001 -31.87 23.88 4.72
CA MET A 1001 -30.68 24.44 4.10
C MET A 1001 -30.42 25.91 4.49
N GLU A 1002 -31.40 26.59 5.10
CA GLU A 1002 -31.24 27.91 5.71
C GLU A 1002 -31.34 27.82 7.26
N TRP A 1003 -30.77 26.77 7.84
CA TRP A 1003 -30.73 26.56 9.28
C TRP A 1003 -30.12 27.77 9.98
N ARG A 1004 -30.80 28.45 10.90
CA ARG A 1004 -30.25 29.65 11.56
C ARG A 1004 -29.58 29.28 12.88
N MET A 1005 -28.24 29.29 12.90
CA MET A 1005 -27.47 29.34 14.15
C MET A 1005 -27.47 30.76 14.72
N VAL A 1006 -27.07 30.89 15.99
CA VAL A 1006 -27.04 32.15 16.73
C VAL A 1006 -26.26 33.23 15.95
N PRO A 1007 -26.82 34.44 15.76
CA PRO A 1007 -26.14 35.55 15.07
C PRO A 1007 -24.77 35.92 15.68
N PRO A 1008 -23.85 36.53 14.92
CA PRO A 1008 -23.99 36.98 13.52
C PRO A 1008 -23.85 35.85 12.50
N LEU A 1009 -24.58 35.95 11.38
CA LEU A 1009 -24.49 34.99 10.27
C LEU A 1009 -23.30 35.34 9.37
N SER A 1010 -22.49 34.34 9.03
CA SER A 1010 -21.43 34.45 8.03
C SER A 1010 -22.01 34.75 6.63
N PRO A 1011 -21.29 35.47 5.74
CA PRO A 1011 -21.70 35.66 4.35
C PRO A 1011 -21.88 34.35 3.59
N ALA A 1012 -22.74 34.34 2.58
CA ALA A 1012 -22.91 33.19 1.69
C ALA A 1012 -21.61 32.82 0.95
N HIS A 1013 -21.40 31.52 0.73
CA HIS A 1013 -20.29 30.99 -0.04
C HIS A 1013 -20.82 30.25 -1.27
N TYR A 1014 -20.31 30.57 -2.46
CA TYR A 1014 -20.69 29.91 -3.71
C TYR A 1014 -19.59 28.97 -4.21
N PRO A 1015 -19.94 27.75 -4.66
CA PRO A 1015 -21.30 27.19 -4.72
C PRO A 1015 -21.91 26.93 -3.32
N LEU A 1016 -23.23 27.13 -3.20
CA LEU A 1016 -23.98 26.79 -1.99
C LEU A 1016 -23.94 25.28 -1.75
N THR A 1017 -24.29 24.85 -0.53
CA THR A 1017 -24.34 23.42 -0.20
C THR A 1017 -25.29 22.68 -1.14
N CYS A 1018 -24.77 21.63 -1.78
CA CYS A 1018 -25.55 20.76 -2.64
C CYS A 1018 -25.92 19.47 -1.90
N LEU A 1019 -27.21 19.07 -1.97
CA LEU A 1019 -27.68 17.74 -1.59
C LEU A 1019 -27.94 16.93 -2.87
N ARG A 1020 -27.40 15.71 -2.98
CA ARG A 1020 -27.73 14.79 -4.08
C ARG A 1020 -27.65 13.34 -3.69
N ASN A 1021 -28.38 12.49 -4.40
CA ASN A 1021 -28.33 11.04 -4.21
C ASN A 1021 -28.62 10.61 -2.76
N ILE A 1022 -29.72 11.11 -2.20
CA ILE A 1022 -30.20 10.79 -0.86
C ILE A 1022 -31.31 9.74 -0.98
N HIS A 1023 -31.07 8.54 -0.45
CA HIS A 1023 -31.95 7.38 -0.55
C HIS A 1023 -32.67 7.11 0.76
N PHE A 1024 -33.98 6.88 0.67
CA PHE A 1024 -34.84 6.40 1.74
C PHE A 1024 -35.48 5.10 1.29
N LYS A 1025 -35.17 3.99 1.96
CA LYS A 1025 -35.59 2.64 1.57
C LYS A 1025 -36.24 1.92 2.73
N ASN A 1026 -37.37 1.26 2.51
CA ASN A 1026 -38.06 0.44 3.51
C ASN A 1026 -38.31 1.18 4.83
N ILE A 1027 -38.70 2.46 4.76
CA ILE A 1027 -38.96 3.29 5.94
C ILE A 1027 -40.41 3.09 6.38
N ASN A 1028 -40.64 2.65 7.62
CA ASN A 1028 -41.99 2.49 8.18
C ASN A 1028 -42.12 3.36 9.42
N GLY A 1029 -43.06 4.31 9.43
CA GLY A 1029 -43.09 5.33 10.48
C GLY A 1029 -44.45 5.87 10.88
N GLU A 1030 -44.61 6.16 12.17
CA GLU A 1030 -45.73 6.96 12.72
C GLU A 1030 -45.22 8.27 13.32
N ALA A 1031 -45.89 9.40 13.01
CA ALA A 1031 -45.48 10.71 13.50
C ALA A 1031 -46.62 11.73 13.69
N GLN A 1032 -46.32 12.87 14.33
CA GLN A 1032 -47.23 14.02 14.35
C GLN A 1032 -47.23 14.74 12.99
N SER A 1033 -46.07 14.86 12.34
CA SER A 1033 -45.90 15.44 11.00
C SER A 1033 -45.00 14.55 10.14
N ALA A 1034 -45.30 14.43 8.84
CA ALA A 1034 -44.38 13.80 7.90
C ALA A 1034 -43.09 14.61 7.77
N GLY A 1035 -43.18 15.95 7.75
CA GLY A 1035 -42.05 16.82 8.04
C GLY A 1035 -41.92 18.07 7.18
N THR A 1036 -40.75 18.71 7.23
CA THR A 1036 -40.44 19.92 6.45
C THR A 1036 -39.11 19.77 5.72
N MET A 1037 -39.09 20.19 4.45
CA MET A 1037 -37.91 20.23 3.60
C MET A 1037 -37.80 21.60 2.94
N TYR A 1038 -36.70 22.31 3.18
CA TYR A 1038 -36.50 23.68 2.74
C TYR A 1038 -35.11 23.83 2.11
N GLY A 1039 -35.08 23.93 0.78
CA GLY A 1039 -33.86 24.12 -0.02
C GLY A 1039 -33.48 25.59 -0.19
N PHE A 1040 -32.35 25.86 -0.84
CA PHE A 1040 -32.01 27.23 -1.26
C PHE A 1040 -32.81 27.63 -2.49
N LYS A 1041 -33.15 28.91 -2.63
CA LYS A 1041 -33.83 29.40 -3.83
C LYS A 1041 -32.91 29.31 -5.06
N GLU A 1042 -31.63 29.58 -4.87
CA GLU A 1042 -30.58 29.58 -5.90
C GLU A 1042 -30.03 28.17 -6.21
N ALA A 1043 -30.29 27.20 -5.33
CA ALA A 1043 -29.93 25.79 -5.50
C ALA A 1043 -31.09 24.90 -5.02
N PRO A 1044 -32.20 24.85 -5.80
CA PRO A 1044 -33.40 24.11 -5.41
C PRO A 1044 -33.15 22.60 -5.43
N PHE A 1045 -33.95 21.83 -4.67
CA PHE A 1045 -33.91 20.38 -4.73
C PHE A 1045 -34.39 19.87 -6.09
N GLY A 1046 -33.61 18.98 -6.71
CA GLY A 1046 -33.83 18.46 -8.05
C GLY A 1046 -34.44 17.06 -8.09
N ASN A 1047 -34.57 16.52 -9.31
CA ASN A 1047 -34.99 15.13 -9.54
C ASN A 1047 -33.91 14.09 -9.15
N ASP A 1048 -32.69 14.53 -8.88
CA ASP A 1048 -31.54 13.74 -8.46
C ASP A 1048 -31.22 13.88 -6.96
N THR A 1049 -32.04 14.64 -6.22
CA THR A 1049 -31.81 14.88 -4.79
C THR A 1049 -32.29 13.73 -3.92
N PHE A 1050 -33.58 13.38 -3.98
CA PHE A 1050 -34.21 12.39 -3.10
C PHE A 1050 -34.76 11.20 -3.88
N PHE A 1051 -34.58 10.00 -3.33
CA PHE A 1051 -35.07 8.74 -3.88
C PHE A 1051 -35.80 7.97 -2.78
N PHE A 1052 -37.06 7.60 -3.03
CA PHE A 1052 -37.88 6.84 -2.10
C PHE A 1052 -38.17 5.44 -2.66
N GLU A 1053 -38.07 4.42 -1.82
CA GLU A 1053 -38.37 3.04 -2.17
C GLU A 1053 -39.08 2.36 -0.98
N ASN A 1054 -40.35 1.99 -1.18
CA ASN A 1054 -41.12 1.27 -0.17
C ASN A 1054 -41.18 1.99 1.20
N CYS A 1055 -41.48 3.29 1.19
CA CYS A 1055 -41.61 4.11 2.39
C CYS A 1055 -43.09 4.30 2.75
N HIS A 1056 -43.50 3.88 3.95
CA HIS A 1056 -44.87 3.96 4.47
C HIS A 1056 -44.90 4.81 5.74
N ILE A 1057 -45.54 5.98 5.67
CA ILE A 1057 -45.61 6.94 6.79
C ILE A 1057 -47.06 7.28 7.13
N LYS A 1058 -47.40 7.13 8.41
CA LYS A 1058 -48.66 7.62 8.99
C LYS A 1058 -48.41 8.88 9.81
N ALA A 1059 -49.09 9.98 9.52
CA ALA A 1059 -48.89 11.24 10.23
C ALA A 1059 -50.18 12.03 10.49
N GLN A 1060 -50.18 12.99 11.43
CA GLN A 1060 -51.30 13.94 11.54
C GLN A 1060 -51.25 14.94 10.39
N LYS A 1061 -50.08 15.51 10.11
CA LYS A 1061 -49.84 16.50 9.04
C LYS A 1061 -48.91 15.95 7.95
N GLY A 1062 -49.13 16.37 6.71
CA GLY A 1062 -48.31 15.99 5.55
C GLY A 1062 -46.93 16.66 5.48
N LEU A 1063 -46.22 16.40 4.37
CA LEU A 1063 -44.87 16.89 4.09
C LEU A 1063 -44.93 18.28 3.44
N SER A 1064 -44.27 19.28 4.02
CA SER A 1064 -44.10 20.60 3.40
C SER A 1064 -42.72 20.71 2.77
N ILE A 1065 -42.64 20.94 1.46
CA ILE A 1065 -41.38 21.08 0.74
C ILE A 1065 -41.31 22.39 -0.06
N SER A 1066 -40.19 23.11 0.03
CA SER A 1066 -39.99 24.42 -0.60
C SER A 1066 -38.68 24.50 -1.36
N ASN A 1067 -38.67 25.34 -2.40
CA ASN A 1067 -37.56 25.54 -3.34
C ASN A 1067 -37.20 24.24 -4.06
N VAL A 1068 -38.16 23.69 -4.80
CA VAL A 1068 -38.04 22.43 -5.55
C VAL A 1068 -38.11 22.63 -7.07
N ALA A 1069 -37.47 21.71 -7.79
CA ALA A 1069 -37.51 21.55 -9.24
C ALA A 1069 -37.63 20.05 -9.60
N ASN A 1070 -38.85 19.58 -9.88
CA ASN A 1070 -39.14 18.21 -10.33
C ASN A 1070 -38.70 17.08 -9.36
N VAL A 1071 -38.89 17.27 -8.05
CA VAL A 1071 -38.62 16.21 -7.05
C VAL A 1071 -39.56 15.02 -7.28
N ASN A 1072 -39.02 13.81 -7.22
CA ASN A 1072 -39.77 12.58 -7.42
C ASN A 1072 -40.13 11.92 -6.09
N PHE A 1073 -41.43 11.83 -5.78
CA PHE A 1073 -41.95 11.18 -4.57
C PHE A 1073 -42.41 9.74 -4.79
N LYS A 1074 -42.16 9.14 -5.97
CA LYS A 1074 -42.48 7.73 -6.22
C LYS A 1074 -41.80 6.86 -5.17
N GLY A 1075 -42.57 5.98 -4.52
CA GLY A 1075 -42.11 5.12 -3.45
C GLY A 1075 -42.36 5.66 -2.04
N LEU A 1076 -42.89 6.88 -1.89
CA LEU A 1076 -43.35 7.46 -0.63
C LEU A 1076 -44.88 7.41 -0.51
N GLU A 1077 -45.39 6.59 0.39
CA GLU A 1077 -46.80 6.50 0.75
C GLU A 1077 -47.07 7.25 2.07
N LEU A 1078 -47.94 8.27 2.00
CA LEU A 1078 -48.36 9.06 3.16
C LEU A 1078 -49.85 8.82 3.48
N GLU A 1079 -50.12 8.35 4.69
CA GLU A 1079 -51.45 8.31 5.32
C GLU A 1079 -51.54 9.48 6.32
N ILE A 1080 -52.26 10.55 5.96
CA ILE A 1080 -52.36 11.76 6.78
C ILE A 1080 -53.79 12.00 7.29
N LYS A 1081 -53.94 12.61 8.47
CA LYS A 1081 -55.26 12.95 9.03
C LYS A 1081 -55.76 14.34 8.66
N GLU A 1082 -54.85 15.31 8.54
CA GLU A 1082 -55.17 16.73 8.34
C GLU A 1082 -54.29 17.37 7.26
N GLY A 1083 -54.90 18.14 6.35
CA GLY A 1083 -54.21 18.91 5.31
C GLY A 1083 -53.88 18.12 4.04
N GLU A 1084 -52.96 18.66 3.23
CA GLU A 1084 -52.46 18.01 2.02
C GLU A 1084 -51.34 17.02 2.33
N LYS A 1085 -51.27 15.91 1.58
CA LYS A 1085 -50.22 14.87 1.76
C LYS A 1085 -48.83 15.45 1.54
N ILE A 1086 -48.67 16.21 0.46
CA ILE A 1086 -47.43 16.91 0.11
C ILE A 1086 -47.83 18.31 -0.33
N TYR A 1087 -47.26 19.31 0.31
CA TYR A 1087 -47.42 20.72 -0.02
C TYR A 1087 -46.12 21.26 -0.63
N GLU A 1088 -46.11 21.49 -1.95
CA GLU A 1088 -44.92 21.89 -2.71
C GLU A 1088 -44.91 23.38 -3.06
N ARG A 1089 -43.82 24.08 -2.73
CA ARG A 1089 -43.55 25.46 -3.19
C ARG A 1089 -42.38 25.48 -4.18
N SER A 1090 -42.68 25.74 -5.44
CA SER A 1090 -41.67 25.92 -6.50
C SER A 1090 -40.82 27.18 -6.26
N ALA A 1091 -39.55 27.13 -6.65
CA ALA A 1091 -38.64 28.29 -6.58
C ALA A 1091 -39.05 29.45 -7.53
N ASN A 1092 -39.93 29.20 -8.51
CA ASN A 1092 -40.19 30.09 -9.66
C ASN A 1092 -41.54 30.84 -9.65
N LYS A 1093 -42.31 30.91 -8.54
CA LYS A 1093 -43.64 31.55 -8.56
C LYS A 1093 -43.68 33.09 -8.48
N ASP A 1094 -42.55 33.78 -8.31
CA ASP A 1094 -42.46 35.26 -8.30
C ASP A 1094 -41.39 35.80 -9.29
N LYS A 1095 -41.53 35.48 -10.58
CA LYS A 1095 -40.98 36.28 -11.68
C LYS A 1095 -41.89 36.23 -12.90
#